data_AF-A0A9E6BAE5-F1
#
_entry.id   AF-A0A9E6BAE5-F1
#
_cell.length_a   1.000
_cell.length_b   1.000
_cell.length_c   1.000
_cell.angle_alpha   90.00
_cell.angle_beta   90.00
_cell.angle_gamma   90.00
#
_symmetry.space_group_name_H-M   'P 1'
#
loop_
_entity.id
_entity.type
_entity.pdbx_description
1 polymer ?
#
loop_
_entity_poly.entity_id
_entity_poly.type
_entity_poly.pdbx_seq_one_letter_code
_entity_poly.pdbx_strand_id
1 'polypeptide(L)'
;MSLDQHSALIEQLKPLLMEPDFQELFESLTTDESNSTRFLLKMELNRISSLCTRIIDLRHRSELPCKALIHGKQQHFLDDPAQESFLESVALYRNQYTLGVYENVIEAHKLRKLKLRDGGKAQDERPATPYMAQGVVLGSYFNRSEERMNYSIRISVLQPNRAEVQGISLDLSVGGARIRLPLKHHFELGKPIRLKLLELGEEYYYEDLQQGVDYEIVDTQTSNEYCWMRLKRVGGSDALSKMLSNLIRGYKFRYKVDINDVLVAATGLGFERHYLPHLPHLPLYLESIEAKYQITHKLLSRDNQQLEYYFQDEQDVSQLSAMLSPSRLKALLDEPENKDHQLFFCFTFHTQGGIYFYSATLAELKQKDLLALFFSFGASKPSWRVFKLAHNKIDHAKSYKASMLPGDDTNYSALTEAQLKRFTHVLQLMDLTTAESQQGYLSWGSICNSKANELKIFGQKKVKSNPVTLLSLQFSERRNEARYSFKTQVKLSQGKLSITGSTHDISSKGLQLTLDDATQFDKTLPIQLGFPKLQQLSTKVQLSHLPYRLIKSRKKGGIVHLAAVMGHTPHVGVEFINKLIIHNKDKLDKIIEANSEKKELADGLKNLLMRHLDSVPYFIEKTQKSAKLSMIGVGTHKNVITDIFAASASQSLEYNLESLLKDGHFKRDFIDPIRALKPQDGLEYFETYLQISRQSQGKVRVKCISPNEIGDLDARQHFIYQSNNVGRFMALRIYRGAAGKPDLNYIRREMEYIGIHAPHKARKLEELMWRIIGVGELLDITEEVLLRYPQLYVTGSGITADAG
;
A
#
# COMPACT_ATOMS: atom_id res chain seq x y z
N MET A 1 -2.04 -18.50 24.87
CA MET A 1 -1.14 -17.44 25.40
C MET A 1 0.28 -17.97 25.30
N SER A 2 1.22 -17.22 24.75
CA SER A 2 2.61 -17.68 24.56
C SER A 2 3.44 -17.36 25.81
N LEU A 3 4.25 -18.32 26.28
CA LEU A 3 5.24 -18.17 27.36
C LEU A 3 6.29 -17.07 27.07
N ASP A 4 6.42 -16.63 25.81
CA ASP A 4 7.37 -15.58 25.40
C ASP A 4 7.09 -14.23 26.06
N GLN A 5 5.82 -13.93 26.39
CA GLN A 5 5.42 -12.70 27.09
C GLN A 5 5.89 -12.67 28.55
N HIS A 6 6.29 -13.83 29.10
CA HIS A 6 6.72 -14.01 30.49
C HIS A 6 8.17 -14.47 30.63
N SER A 7 8.95 -14.43 29.54
CA SER A 7 10.37 -14.80 29.52
C SER A 7 11.19 -14.03 30.56
N ALA A 8 10.95 -12.72 30.71
CA ALA A 8 11.59 -11.89 31.73
C ALA A 8 11.27 -12.35 33.17
N LEU A 9 10.03 -12.81 33.41
CA LEU A 9 9.60 -13.31 34.71
C LEU A 9 10.22 -14.69 35.00
N ILE A 10 10.37 -15.54 33.98
CA ILE A 10 11.08 -16.83 34.10
C ILE A 10 12.56 -16.61 34.45
N GLU A 11 13.25 -15.68 33.78
CA GLU A 11 14.65 -15.34 34.11
C GLU A 11 14.80 -14.80 35.53
N GLN A 12 13.82 -14.04 36.04
CA GLN A 12 13.82 -13.56 37.43
C GLN A 12 13.57 -14.68 38.45
N LEU A 13 12.79 -15.71 38.09
CA LEU A 13 12.44 -16.82 38.98
C LEU A 13 13.49 -17.94 38.99
N LYS A 14 14.33 -18.06 37.96
CA LYS A 14 15.39 -19.09 37.86
C LYS A 14 16.36 -19.13 39.06
N PRO A 15 16.92 -18.00 39.54
CA PRO A 15 17.85 -17.99 40.68
C PRO A 15 17.16 -18.36 42.00
N LEU A 16 15.85 -18.11 42.10
CA LEU A 16 15.05 -18.33 43.30
C LEU A 16 14.53 -19.76 43.42
N LEU A 17 14.64 -20.56 42.36
CA LEU A 17 13.99 -21.87 42.21
C LEU A 17 14.42 -22.89 43.27
N MET A 18 15.63 -22.73 43.81
CA MET A 18 16.18 -23.62 44.81
C MET A 18 16.07 -23.08 46.24
N GLU A 19 15.54 -21.87 46.44
CA GLU A 19 15.34 -21.28 47.78
C GLU A 19 14.24 -22.01 48.57
N PRO A 20 14.39 -22.16 49.90
CA PRO A 20 13.40 -22.85 50.73
C PRO A 20 12.03 -22.17 50.67
N ASP A 21 12.00 -20.86 50.46
CA ASP A 21 10.77 -20.04 50.45
C ASP A 21 10.26 -19.78 49.01
N PHE A 22 10.71 -20.56 48.02
CA PHE A 22 10.38 -20.37 46.61
C PHE A 22 8.87 -20.31 46.35
N GLN A 23 8.06 -21.09 47.08
CA GLN A 23 6.62 -21.14 46.86
C GLN A 23 5.94 -19.82 47.25
N GLU A 24 6.36 -19.17 48.33
CA GLU A 24 5.86 -17.86 48.75
C GLU A 24 6.32 -16.75 47.80
N LEU A 25 7.59 -16.81 47.36
CA LEU A 25 8.15 -15.87 46.38
C LEU A 25 7.47 -16.00 45.01
N PHE A 26 7.16 -17.22 44.57
CA PHE A 26 6.47 -17.48 43.32
C PHE A 26 5.03 -16.92 43.35
N GLU A 27 4.32 -17.09 44.47
CA GLU A 27 2.97 -16.54 44.63
C GLU A 27 2.97 -15.01 44.63
N SER A 28 3.93 -14.38 45.31
CA SER A 28 4.10 -12.93 45.35
C SER A 28 4.42 -12.34 43.96
N LEU A 29 5.40 -12.92 43.25
CA LEU A 29 5.87 -12.43 41.95
C LEU A 29 4.90 -12.72 40.79
N THR A 30 3.88 -13.56 41.01
CA THR A 30 2.86 -13.88 40.00
C THR A 30 1.46 -13.40 40.38
N THR A 31 1.34 -12.46 41.33
CA THR A 31 0.04 -12.00 41.87
C THR A 31 -0.93 -11.49 40.79
N ASP A 32 -0.43 -10.76 39.80
CA ASP A 32 -1.25 -10.19 38.71
C ASP A 32 -1.49 -11.17 37.54
N GLU A 33 -0.93 -12.38 37.61
CA GLU A 33 -1.01 -13.39 36.55
C GLU A 33 -2.20 -14.33 36.72
N SER A 34 -2.79 -14.74 35.59
CA SER A 34 -3.90 -15.69 35.58
C SER A 34 -3.49 -17.07 36.08
N ASN A 35 -4.43 -17.84 36.65
CA ASN A 35 -4.18 -19.23 37.09
C ASN A 35 -3.60 -20.12 35.98
N SER A 36 -4.04 -19.91 34.73
CA SER A 36 -3.50 -20.62 33.57
C SER A 36 -2.04 -20.26 33.27
N THR A 37 -1.66 -19.00 33.45
CA THR A 37 -0.27 -18.53 33.28
C THR A 37 0.63 -19.07 34.39
N ARG A 38 0.18 -19.02 35.65
CA ARG A 38 0.94 -19.56 36.79
C ARG A 38 1.22 -21.05 36.64
N PHE A 39 0.26 -21.81 36.13
CA PHE A 39 0.45 -23.23 35.84
C PHE A 39 1.53 -23.47 34.77
N LEU A 40 1.50 -22.72 33.66
CA LEU A 40 2.52 -22.82 32.60
C LEU A 40 3.91 -22.41 33.10
N LEU A 41 4.02 -21.36 33.91
CA LEU A 41 5.27 -20.93 34.53
C LEU A 41 5.83 -22.04 35.44
N LYS A 42 4.99 -22.64 36.28
CA LYS A 42 5.40 -23.74 37.17
C LYS A 42 5.85 -24.98 36.39
N MET A 43 5.16 -25.33 35.30
CA MET A 43 5.59 -26.41 34.40
C MET A 43 6.95 -26.13 33.78
N GLU A 44 7.19 -24.91 33.30
CA GLU A 44 8.45 -24.54 32.65
C GLU A 44 9.62 -24.50 33.63
N LEU A 45 9.41 -23.94 34.84
CA LEU A 45 10.41 -23.93 35.90
C LEU A 45 10.79 -25.35 36.37
N ASN A 46 9.81 -26.26 36.47
CA ASN A 46 10.08 -27.68 36.77
C ASN A 46 10.81 -28.40 35.63
N ARG A 47 10.56 -28.02 34.37
CA ARG A 47 11.24 -28.59 33.21
C ARG A 47 12.73 -28.21 33.22
N ILE A 48 13.04 -26.93 33.39
CA ILE A 48 14.43 -26.43 33.35
C ILE A 48 15.26 -26.88 34.56
N SER A 49 14.63 -27.14 35.70
CA SER A 49 15.31 -27.61 36.92
C SER A 49 15.54 -29.13 36.96
N SER A 50 14.95 -29.88 36.03
CA SER A 50 15.15 -31.34 35.93
C SER A 50 16.60 -31.70 35.56
N LEU A 51 17.11 -32.81 36.12
CA LEU A 51 18.45 -33.30 35.86
C LEU A 51 18.66 -33.63 34.37
N CYS A 52 19.77 -33.15 33.80
CA CYS A 52 20.10 -33.41 32.42
C CYS A 52 21.07 -34.60 32.28
N THR A 53 20.77 -35.50 31.34
CA THR A 53 21.63 -36.64 30.98
C THR A 53 22.41 -36.42 29.69
N ARG A 54 22.18 -35.29 29.00
CA ARG A 54 22.79 -35.01 27.68
C ARG A 54 24.20 -34.48 27.85
N ILE A 55 25.16 -35.09 27.17
CA ILE A 55 26.54 -34.61 27.14
C ILE A 55 26.67 -33.49 26.09
N ILE A 56 27.24 -32.35 26.47
CA ILE A 56 27.61 -31.29 25.53
C ILE A 56 28.97 -31.63 24.90
N ASP A 57 29.00 -31.82 23.58
CA ASP A 57 30.21 -32.00 22.79
C ASP A 57 30.26 -30.98 21.64
N LEU A 58 31.17 -30.02 21.77
CA LEU A 58 31.37 -28.94 20.82
C LEU A 58 32.54 -29.17 19.85
N ARG A 59 33.26 -30.30 19.92
CA ARG A 59 34.49 -30.54 19.11
C ARG A 59 34.30 -30.40 17.60
N HIS A 60 33.10 -30.71 17.11
CA HIS A 60 32.72 -30.58 15.69
C HIS A 60 31.79 -29.38 15.42
N ARG A 61 31.53 -28.55 16.42
CA ARG A 61 30.51 -27.48 16.40
C ARG A 61 31.03 -26.10 16.81
N SER A 62 32.20 -26.04 17.45
CA SER A 62 32.89 -24.81 17.81
C SER A 62 34.06 -24.52 16.88
N GLU A 63 34.30 -23.23 16.67
CA GLU A 63 35.45 -22.64 16.01
C GLU A 63 36.72 -22.60 16.89
N LEU A 64 36.61 -22.87 18.20
CA LEU A 64 37.72 -22.86 19.16
C LEU A 64 38.10 -24.27 19.61
N PRO A 65 39.36 -24.49 20.09
CA PRO A 65 39.76 -25.78 20.63
C PRO A 65 38.96 -26.12 21.89
N CYS A 66 38.31 -27.28 21.89
CA CYS A 66 37.56 -27.77 23.04
C CYS A 66 38.44 -28.60 23.99
N LYS A 67 38.23 -28.44 25.29
CA LYS A 67 38.84 -29.21 26.38
C LYS A 67 37.79 -30.11 27.04
N ALA A 68 38.25 -31.19 27.66
CA ALA A 68 37.37 -32.06 28.44
C ALA A 68 37.09 -31.41 29.82
N LEU A 69 35.81 -31.26 30.15
CA LEU A 69 35.33 -30.85 31.48
C LEU A 69 34.54 -32.01 32.09
N ILE A 70 34.99 -32.50 33.25
CA ILE A 70 34.29 -33.56 33.99
C ILE A 70 33.44 -32.88 35.07
N HIS A 71 32.12 -33.07 35.00
CA HIS A 71 31.18 -32.62 36.03
C HIS A 71 30.33 -33.80 36.51
N GLY A 72 30.51 -34.20 37.78
CA GLY A 72 29.92 -35.43 38.31
C GLY A 72 30.42 -36.67 37.56
N LYS A 73 29.49 -37.46 37.00
CA LYS A 73 29.79 -38.67 36.20
C LYS A 73 29.82 -38.41 34.69
N GLN A 74 29.62 -37.17 34.25
CA GLN A 74 29.52 -36.81 32.84
C GLN A 74 30.78 -36.06 32.40
N GLN A 75 31.25 -36.37 31.20
CA GLN A 75 32.38 -35.72 30.58
C GLN A 75 31.90 -34.92 29.37
N HIS A 76 32.02 -33.60 29.45
CA HIS A 76 31.67 -32.65 28.39
C HIS A 76 32.92 -32.23 27.63
N PHE A 77 32.76 -31.84 26.36
CA PHE A 77 33.83 -31.25 25.56
C PHE A 77 33.41 -29.85 25.15
N LEU A 78 33.93 -28.85 25.85
CA LEU A 78 33.56 -27.44 25.74
C LEU A 78 34.79 -26.62 25.36
N ASP A 79 34.60 -25.53 24.65
CA ASP A 79 35.65 -24.52 24.51
C ASP A 79 35.62 -23.54 25.68
N ASP A 80 36.66 -22.70 25.79
CA ASP A 80 36.87 -21.85 26.96
C ASP A 80 35.62 -20.97 27.29
N PRO A 81 34.94 -20.30 26.33
CA PRO A 81 33.72 -19.53 26.63
C PRO A 81 32.51 -20.39 27.00
N ALA A 82 32.31 -21.56 26.38
CA ALA A 82 31.22 -22.45 26.75
C ALA A 82 31.46 -23.10 28.11
N GLN A 83 32.72 -23.29 28.50
CA GLN A 83 33.11 -23.75 29.83
C GLN A 83 32.78 -22.70 30.91
N GLU A 84 33.05 -21.42 30.67
CA GLU A 84 32.65 -20.33 31.57
C GLU A 84 31.12 -20.27 31.72
N SER A 85 30.38 -20.24 30.59
CA SER A 85 28.91 -20.24 30.59
C SER A 85 28.32 -21.47 31.31
N PHE A 86 28.98 -22.62 31.19
CA PHE A 86 28.60 -23.84 31.89
C PHE A 86 28.76 -23.69 33.40
N LEU A 87 29.92 -23.22 33.88
CA LEU A 87 30.19 -23.04 35.31
C LEU A 87 29.26 -22.00 35.94
N GLU A 88 29.02 -20.88 35.27
CA GLU A 88 28.07 -19.84 35.72
C GLU A 88 26.64 -20.38 35.81
N SER A 89 26.20 -21.11 34.78
CA SER A 89 24.85 -21.68 34.76
C SER A 89 24.68 -22.76 35.82
N VAL A 90 25.68 -23.62 36.02
CA VAL A 90 25.66 -24.67 37.06
C VAL A 90 25.58 -24.07 38.46
N ALA A 91 26.22 -22.93 38.71
CA ALA A 91 26.14 -22.24 39.99
C ALA A 91 24.70 -21.79 40.33
N LEU A 92 23.92 -21.36 39.32
CA LEU A 92 22.51 -20.96 39.49
C LEU A 92 21.60 -22.14 39.89
N TYR A 93 21.99 -23.37 39.60
CA TYR A 93 21.24 -24.59 39.92
C TYR A 93 21.90 -25.42 41.03
N ARG A 94 22.52 -24.76 42.03
CA ARG A 94 23.18 -25.42 43.19
C ARG A 94 24.18 -26.52 42.79
N ASN A 95 25.00 -26.23 41.80
CA ASN A 95 26.01 -27.13 41.25
C ASN A 95 25.46 -28.41 40.59
N GLN A 96 24.15 -28.48 40.31
CA GLN A 96 23.54 -29.58 39.59
C GLN A 96 23.49 -29.31 38.08
N TYR A 97 23.76 -30.34 37.29
CA TYR A 97 23.61 -30.26 35.85
C TYR A 97 22.15 -30.50 35.45
N THR A 98 21.43 -29.42 35.13
CA THR A 98 20.01 -29.43 34.79
C THR A 98 19.77 -29.15 33.30
N LEU A 99 18.54 -29.34 32.84
CA LEU A 99 18.15 -29.02 31.47
C LEU A 99 18.36 -27.54 31.15
N GLY A 100 18.14 -26.65 32.13
CA GLY A 100 18.40 -25.22 32.02
C GLY A 100 19.87 -24.88 31.80
N VAL A 101 20.80 -25.60 32.45
CA VAL A 101 22.25 -25.46 32.17
C VAL A 101 22.56 -25.86 30.73
N TYR A 102 22.05 -27.01 30.27
CA TYR A 102 22.27 -27.48 28.91
C TYR A 102 21.75 -26.47 27.87
N GLU A 103 20.53 -25.98 28.05
CA GLU A 103 19.90 -25.03 27.13
C GLU A 103 20.65 -23.70 27.11
N ASN A 104 21.05 -23.17 28.27
CA ASN A 104 21.79 -21.91 28.36
C ASN A 104 23.14 -21.99 27.64
N VAL A 105 23.91 -23.08 27.86
CA VAL A 105 25.22 -23.25 27.22
C VAL A 105 25.10 -23.43 25.71
N ILE A 106 24.10 -24.19 25.24
CA ILE A 106 23.85 -24.37 23.80
C ILE A 106 23.35 -23.07 23.16
N GLU A 107 22.50 -22.32 23.84
CA GLU A 107 22.00 -21.02 23.37
C GLU A 107 23.10 -19.96 23.35
N ALA A 108 23.91 -19.85 24.40
CA ALA A 108 25.09 -18.98 24.45
C ALA A 108 26.08 -19.33 23.34
N HIS A 109 26.35 -20.62 23.10
CA HIS A 109 27.17 -21.08 21.98
C HIS A 109 26.58 -20.69 20.63
N LYS A 110 25.27 -20.90 20.45
CA LYS A 110 24.54 -20.55 19.22
C LYS A 110 24.55 -19.04 18.99
N LEU A 111 24.32 -18.22 20.02
CA LEU A 111 24.36 -16.77 19.97
C LEU A 111 25.77 -16.26 19.69
N ARG A 112 26.81 -16.89 20.24
CA ARG A 112 28.20 -16.58 19.91
C ARG A 112 28.51 -16.95 18.46
N LYS A 113 28.10 -18.11 17.98
CA LYS A 113 28.26 -18.51 16.57
C LYS A 113 27.45 -17.62 15.63
N LEU A 114 26.28 -17.13 16.06
CA LEU A 114 25.52 -16.09 15.39
C LEU A 114 26.29 -14.76 15.41
N LYS A 115 26.87 -14.35 16.53
CA LYS A 115 27.75 -13.18 16.67
C LYS A 115 29.08 -13.32 15.94
N LEU A 116 29.56 -14.52 15.63
CA LEU A 116 30.75 -14.76 14.81
C LEU A 116 30.39 -14.85 13.33
N ARG A 117 29.19 -15.36 12.99
CA ARG A 117 28.59 -15.15 11.66
C ARG A 117 28.19 -13.70 11.41
N ASP A 118 27.82 -12.97 12.45
CA ASP A 118 27.45 -11.55 12.43
C ASP A 118 28.66 -10.64 12.69
N GLY A 119 29.75 -11.16 13.28
CA GLY A 119 31.01 -10.47 13.57
C GLY A 119 32.03 -10.65 12.44
N GLY A 120 31.96 -11.77 11.72
CA GLY A 120 32.42 -11.88 10.33
C GLY A 120 31.47 -11.21 9.32
N LYS A 121 30.35 -10.64 9.81
CA LYS A 121 29.52 -9.66 9.09
C LYS A 121 29.44 -8.33 9.85
N ALA A 122 30.46 -7.99 10.63
CA ALA A 122 30.71 -6.58 10.90
C ALA A 122 31.33 -6.04 9.63
N GLN A 123 30.48 -5.50 8.77
CA GLN A 123 30.85 -4.73 7.58
C GLN A 123 31.86 -5.42 6.64
N ASP A 124 31.44 -6.54 6.04
CA ASP A 124 31.49 -6.54 4.59
C ASP A 124 30.31 -5.68 4.11
N GLU A 125 30.40 -4.38 4.40
CA GLU A 125 29.95 -3.41 3.44
C GLU A 125 30.78 -3.70 2.18
N ARG A 126 30.30 -4.64 1.34
CA ARG A 126 30.03 -4.15 -0.02
C ARG A 126 29.30 -2.86 0.24
N PRO A 127 29.88 -1.67 -0.04
CA PRO A 127 29.22 -0.42 0.28
C PRO A 127 27.79 -0.63 -0.20
N ALA A 128 26.82 -0.63 0.73
CA ALA A 128 25.43 -0.74 0.33
C ALA A 128 25.32 0.42 -0.63
N THR A 129 25.25 0.13 -1.93
CA THR A 129 25.33 1.17 -2.94
C THR A 129 24.19 2.10 -2.55
N PRO A 130 24.48 3.31 -2.04
CA PRO A 130 23.56 3.99 -1.11
C PRO A 130 22.25 4.43 -1.80
N TYR A 131 22.17 4.15 -3.09
CA TYR A 131 21.16 4.50 -4.05
C TYR A 131 20.49 3.26 -4.67
N MET A 132 20.62 2.07 -4.08
CA MET A 132 19.82 0.90 -4.47
C MET A 132 18.47 0.91 -3.75
N ALA A 133 17.41 0.85 -4.53
CA ALA A 133 16.04 0.73 -4.04
C ALA A 133 15.46 -0.67 -4.34
N GLN A 134 14.56 -1.13 -3.48
CA GLN A 134 13.84 -2.39 -3.64
C GLN A 134 12.47 -2.13 -4.27
N GLY A 135 12.00 -3.07 -5.10
CA GLY A 135 10.65 -3.04 -5.66
C GLY A 135 9.61 -3.48 -4.65
N VAL A 136 8.55 -2.67 -4.49
CA VAL A 136 7.34 -3.05 -3.76
C VAL A 136 6.15 -3.13 -4.72
N VAL A 137 5.48 -4.28 -4.76
CA VAL A 137 4.33 -4.49 -5.64
C VAL A 137 3.15 -3.66 -5.14
N LEU A 138 2.55 -2.87 -6.03
CA LEU A 138 1.36 -2.06 -5.76
C LEU A 138 0.19 -2.47 -6.66
N GLY A 139 -1.04 -2.33 -6.17
CA GLY A 139 -2.30 -2.52 -6.92
C GLY A 139 -2.62 -3.91 -7.46
N SER A 140 -1.69 -4.86 -7.41
CA SER A 140 -1.85 -6.24 -7.87
C SER A 140 -1.38 -7.21 -6.80
N TYR A 141 -2.26 -7.52 -5.85
CA TYR A 141 -1.94 -8.43 -4.76
C TYR A 141 -2.44 -9.84 -5.06
N PHE A 142 -1.67 -10.83 -4.65
CA PHE A 142 -2.06 -12.23 -4.76
C PHE A 142 -3.12 -12.52 -3.70
N ASN A 143 -4.35 -12.69 -4.14
CA ASN A 143 -5.44 -13.10 -3.26
C ASN A 143 -5.60 -14.62 -3.33
N ARG A 144 -5.30 -15.29 -2.22
CA ARG A 144 -5.59 -16.72 -2.06
C ARG A 144 -6.95 -16.88 -1.41
N SER A 145 -7.78 -17.74 -1.99
CA SER A 145 -9.07 -18.13 -1.41
C SER A 145 -8.90 -19.04 -0.18
N GLU A 146 -7.75 -19.70 -0.03
CA GLU A 146 -7.52 -20.76 0.96
C GLU A 146 -6.25 -20.55 1.80
N GLU A 147 -6.31 -20.97 3.07
CA GLU A 147 -5.14 -21.04 3.96
C GLU A 147 -4.16 -22.14 3.47
N ARG A 148 -2.87 -21.84 3.52
CA ARG A 148 -1.79 -22.82 3.29
C ARG A 148 -1.03 -23.08 4.57
N MET A 149 -0.95 -24.34 4.93
CA MET A 149 -0.17 -24.80 6.07
C MET A 149 1.15 -25.37 5.57
N ASN A 150 2.28 -24.89 6.11
CA ASN A 150 3.55 -25.59 5.87
C ASN A 150 3.47 -26.95 6.56
N TYR A 151 3.39 -27.99 5.75
CA TYR A 151 3.14 -29.35 6.20
C TYR A 151 3.95 -30.28 5.33
N SER A 152 5.09 -30.71 5.86
CA SER A 152 6.06 -31.53 5.15
C SER A 152 5.81 -32.99 5.49
N ILE A 153 5.15 -33.69 4.57
CA ILE A 153 4.87 -35.13 4.67
C ILE A 153 5.40 -35.86 3.45
N ARG A 154 5.63 -37.16 3.59
CA ARG A 154 5.99 -38.01 2.46
C ARG A 154 4.84 -38.09 1.46
N ILE A 155 5.19 -37.97 0.19
CA ILE A 155 4.24 -38.05 -0.92
C ILE A 155 4.75 -39.01 -1.99
N SER A 156 3.80 -39.53 -2.77
CA SER A 156 4.08 -40.28 -3.98
C SER A 156 3.40 -39.64 -5.17
N VAL A 157 4.12 -39.51 -6.29
CA VAL A 157 3.63 -38.85 -7.50
C VAL A 157 3.70 -39.80 -8.68
N LEU A 158 2.59 -39.90 -9.41
CA LEU A 158 2.44 -40.75 -10.59
C LEU A 158 1.98 -39.91 -11.80
N GLN A 159 2.47 -40.26 -12.99
CA GLN A 159 1.94 -39.79 -14.27
C GLN A 159 1.77 -41.01 -15.20
N PRO A 160 0.72 -41.08 -16.05
CA PRO A 160 0.51 -42.23 -16.93
C PRO A 160 1.77 -42.58 -17.75
N ASN A 161 2.07 -43.88 -17.84
CA ASN A 161 3.25 -44.43 -18.53
C ASN A 161 4.61 -43.98 -17.98
N ARG A 162 4.67 -43.46 -16.75
CA ARG A 162 5.93 -43.08 -16.08
C ARG A 162 6.05 -43.76 -14.71
N ALA A 163 7.28 -43.92 -14.24
CA ALA A 163 7.54 -44.49 -12.93
C ALA A 163 6.99 -43.58 -11.81
N GLU A 164 6.57 -44.20 -10.72
CA GLU A 164 6.17 -43.50 -9.51
C GLU A 164 7.40 -42.87 -8.84
N VAL A 165 7.29 -41.61 -8.44
CA VAL A 165 8.40 -40.84 -7.86
C VAL A 165 8.04 -40.40 -6.44
N GLN A 166 8.92 -40.70 -5.49
CA GLN A 166 8.78 -40.28 -4.10
C GLN A 166 9.27 -38.84 -3.90
N GLY A 167 8.62 -38.12 -2.99
CA GLY A 167 9.00 -36.77 -2.64
C GLY A 167 8.46 -36.33 -1.29
N ILE A 168 8.48 -35.01 -1.09
CA ILE A 168 7.86 -34.37 0.09
C ILE A 168 6.94 -33.24 -0.35
N SER A 169 5.86 -33.01 0.42
CA SER A 169 5.17 -31.73 0.39
C SER A 169 5.97 -30.67 1.15
N LEU A 170 5.74 -29.41 0.82
CA LEU A 170 6.27 -28.25 1.54
C LEU A 170 5.13 -27.48 2.20
N ASP A 171 4.04 -27.28 1.45
CA ASP A 171 2.80 -26.69 1.93
C ASP A 171 1.58 -27.35 1.27
N LEU A 172 0.45 -27.31 1.98
CA LEU A 172 -0.85 -27.84 1.55
C LEU A 172 -1.96 -26.81 1.80
N SER A 173 -2.90 -26.68 0.86
CA SER A 173 -4.25 -26.11 1.07
C SER A 173 -5.32 -27.14 0.74
N VAL A 174 -6.60 -26.74 0.78
CA VAL A 174 -7.72 -27.64 0.43
C VAL A 174 -7.66 -28.04 -1.05
N GLY A 175 -7.36 -27.10 -1.95
CA GLY A 175 -7.30 -27.29 -3.39
C GLY A 175 -5.90 -27.19 -4.01
N GLY A 176 -4.83 -27.16 -3.23
CA GLY A 176 -3.48 -26.96 -3.76
C GLY A 176 -2.37 -27.56 -2.91
N ALA A 177 -1.21 -27.77 -3.52
CA ALA A 177 -0.04 -28.30 -2.85
C ALA A 177 1.25 -27.75 -3.48
N ARG A 178 2.28 -27.54 -2.67
CA ARG A 178 3.64 -27.34 -3.16
C ARG A 178 4.48 -28.56 -2.79
N ILE A 179 5.14 -29.15 -3.77
CA ILE A 179 5.90 -30.38 -3.59
C ILE A 179 7.34 -30.22 -4.06
N ARG A 180 8.23 -31.07 -3.55
CA ARG A 180 9.62 -31.19 -3.96
C ARG A 180 9.91 -32.64 -4.38
N LEU A 181 10.37 -32.79 -5.62
CA LEU A 181 10.78 -34.05 -6.22
C LEU A 181 12.27 -34.01 -6.61
N PRO A 182 12.94 -35.16 -6.79
CA PRO A 182 14.25 -35.23 -7.43
C PRO A 182 14.18 -34.67 -8.87
N LEU A 183 15.23 -34.00 -9.34
CA LEU A 183 15.26 -33.39 -10.69
C LEU A 183 15.03 -34.42 -11.82
N LYS A 184 15.50 -35.66 -11.64
CA LYS A 184 15.34 -36.78 -12.58
C LYS A 184 13.96 -37.46 -12.45
N HIS A 185 12.90 -36.68 -12.25
CA HIS A 185 11.54 -37.21 -12.13
C HIS A 185 10.92 -37.61 -13.47
N HIS A 186 11.44 -37.07 -14.59
CA HIS A 186 10.90 -37.27 -15.93
C HIS A 186 9.38 -37.10 -15.95
N PHE A 187 8.81 -35.93 -15.63
CA PHE A 187 7.36 -35.69 -15.81
C PHE A 187 7.14 -34.65 -16.91
N GLU A 188 6.05 -34.79 -17.65
CA GLU A 188 5.61 -33.76 -18.59
C GLU A 188 4.88 -32.66 -17.81
N LEU A 189 5.48 -31.46 -17.80
CA LEU A 189 5.00 -30.32 -17.01
C LEU A 189 3.65 -29.77 -17.47
N GLY A 190 3.23 -30.03 -18.71
CA GLY A 190 1.93 -29.63 -19.25
C GLY A 190 0.81 -30.64 -19.03
N LYS A 191 1.06 -31.75 -18.34
CA LYS A 191 0.06 -32.80 -18.06
C LYS A 191 -0.17 -32.94 -16.56
N PRO A 192 -1.39 -33.32 -16.14
CA PRO A 192 -1.67 -33.53 -14.73
C PRO A 192 -0.85 -34.69 -14.17
N ILE A 193 -0.69 -34.68 -12.85
CA ILE A 193 -0.04 -35.71 -12.04
C ILE A 193 -0.99 -36.18 -10.96
N ARG A 194 -0.88 -37.45 -10.57
CA ARG A 194 -1.62 -38.03 -9.45
C ARG A 194 -0.74 -38.01 -8.20
N LEU A 195 -1.21 -37.34 -7.15
CA LEU A 195 -0.50 -37.14 -5.89
C LEU A 195 -1.15 -37.96 -4.77
N LYS A 196 -0.36 -38.80 -4.11
CA LYS A 196 -0.73 -39.51 -2.87
C LYS A 196 -0.06 -38.86 -1.67
N LEU A 197 -0.85 -38.52 -0.65
CA LEU A 197 -0.39 -37.97 0.63
C LEU A 197 -0.23 -39.14 1.61
N LEU A 198 0.95 -39.78 1.60
CA LEU A 198 1.13 -41.12 2.20
C LEU A 198 0.83 -41.14 3.70
N GLU A 199 1.38 -40.20 4.46
CA GLU A 199 1.18 -40.14 5.92
C GLU A 199 -0.27 -39.85 6.30
N LEU A 200 -0.97 -39.01 5.52
CA LEU A 200 -2.40 -38.76 5.76
C LEU A 200 -3.25 -39.99 5.40
N GLY A 201 -2.84 -40.78 4.40
CA GLY A 201 -3.48 -42.05 4.08
C GLY A 201 -3.29 -43.13 5.15
N GLU A 202 -2.23 -43.04 5.96
CA GLU A 202 -2.03 -43.90 7.13
C GLU A 202 -2.94 -43.48 8.31
N GLU A 203 -3.15 -42.18 8.50
CA GLU A 203 -3.96 -41.64 9.61
C GLU A 203 -5.47 -41.60 9.33
N TYR A 204 -5.87 -41.38 8.07
CA TYR A 204 -7.27 -41.16 7.69
C TYR A 204 -7.71 -42.08 6.55
N TYR A 205 -8.87 -42.72 6.73
CA TYR A 205 -9.41 -43.66 5.74
C TYR A 205 -10.36 -42.97 4.75
N TYR A 206 -9.80 -42.25 3.77
CA TYR A 206 -10.52 -41.70 2.63
C TYR A 206 -10.01 -42.35 1.34
N GLU A 207 -10.93 -42.76 0.44
CA GLU A 207 -10.57 -43.40 -0.84
C GLU A 207 -9.61 -42.53 -1.67
N ASP A 208 -9.85 -41.22 -1.68
CA ASP A 208 -9.00 -40.23 -2.35
C ASP A 208 -7.54 -40.24 -1.85
N LEU A 209 -7.31 -40.50 -0.55
CA LEU A 209 -5.95 -40.55 0.02
C LEU A 209 -5.23 -41.85 -0.34
N GLN A 210 -5.97 -42.95 -0.49
CA GLN A 210 -5.42 -44.26 -0.85
C GLN A 210 -5.07 -44.34 -2.34
N GLN A 211 -5.97 -43.87 -3.20
CA GLN A 211 -5.79 -43.91 -4.66
C GLN A 211 -4.96 -42.73 -5.17
N GLY A 212 -4.92 -41.63 -4.43
CA GLY A 212 -4.28 -40.38 -4.85
C GLY A 212 -5.22 -39.51 -5.67
N VAL A 213 -4.90 -38.22 -5.73
CA VAL A 213 -5.74 -37.20 -6.35
C VAL A 213 -5.02 -36.53 -7.50
N ASP A 214 -5.75 -36.20 -8.55
CA ASP A 214 -5.18 -35.55 -9.73
C ASP A 214 -4.99 -34.04 -9.50
N TYR A 215 -3.82 -33.56 -9.88
CA TYR A 215 -3.40 -32.16 -9.82
C TYR A 215 -2.84 -31.70 -11.17
N GLU A 216 -3.15 -30.47 -11.56
CA GLU A 216 -2.48 -29.74 -12.63
C GLU A 216 -1.22 -29.06 -12.10
N ILE A 217 -0.14 -29.08 -12.90
CA ILE A 217 1.11 -28.39 -12.59
C ILE A 217 0.96 -26.93 -13.05
N VAL A 218 0.95 -26.00 -12.09
CA VAL A 218 0.77 -24.57 -12.36
C VAL A 218 2.10 -23.88 -12.65
N ASP A 219 3.15 -24.27 -11.94
CA ASP A 219 4.47 -23.65 -12.01
C ASP A 219 5.55 -24.60 -11.50
N THR A 220 6.78 -24.44 -12.00
CA THR A 220 7.93 -25.25 -11.63
C THR A 220 9.18 -24.41 -11.43
N GLN A 221 9.95 -24.75 -10.40
CA GLN A 221 11.26 -24.17 -10.13
C GLN A 221 12.26 -25.31 -9.99
N THR A 222 13.41 -25.21 -10.64
CA THR A 222 14.43 -26.27 -10.60
C THR A 222 15.73 -25.74 -9.98
N SER A 223 16.43 -26.63 -9.28
CA SER A 223 17.85 -26.48 -8.95
C SER A 223 18.63 -27.64 -9.57
N ASN A 224 19.94 -27.72 -9.30
CA ASN A 224 20.79 -28.81 -9.78
C ASN A 224 20.35 -30.19 -9.25
N GLU A 225 19.60 -30.27 -8.16
CA GLU A 225 19.23 -31.54 -7.50
C GLU A 225 17.72 -31.79 -7.43
N TYR A 226 16.91 -30.73 -7.34
CA TYR A 226 15.50 -30.83 -7.04
C TYR A 226 14.63 -30.05 -8.03
N CYS A 227 13.40 -30.53 -8.19
CA CYS A 227 12.32 -29.83 -8.87
C CYS A 227 11.21 -29.54 -7.86
N TRP A 228 10.88 -28.25 -7.70
CA TRP A 228 9.73 -27.78 -6.94
C TRP A 228 8.57 -27.56 -7.88
N MET A 229 7.41 -28.12 -7.55
CA MET A 229 6.19 -27.97 -8.34
C MET A 229 5.09 -27.35 -7.50
N ARG A 230 4.34 -26.40 -8.10
CA ARG A 230 3.11 -25.84 -7.55
C ARG A 230 1.92 -26.49 -8.24
N LEU A 231 1.02 -27.04 -7.45
CA LEU A 231 -0.04 -27.92 -7.93
C LEU A 231 -1.42 -27.34 -7.61
N LYS A 232 -2.35 -27.45 -8.55
CA LYS A 232 -3.78 -27.14 -8.37
C LYS A 232 -4.60 -28.42 -8.51
N ARG A 233 -5.40 -28.74 -7.50
CA ARG A 233 -6.20 -29.97 -7.46
C ARG A 233 -7.31 -29.89 -8.51
N VAL A 234 -7.44 -30.92 -9.33
CA VAL A 234 -8.46 -31.02 -10.39
C VAL A 234 -9.43 -32.20 -10.17
N GLY A 235 -9.18 -33.05 -9.17
CA GLY A 235 -10.08 -34.14 -8.77
C GLY A 235 -10.27 -34.22 -7.25
N GLY A 236 -10.85 -35.34 -6.79
CA GLY A 236 -11.10 -35.64 -5.38
C GLY A 236 -12.50 -35.24 -4.90
N SER A 237 -12.96 -35.86 -3.81
CA SER A 237 -14.32 -35.69 -3.30
C SER A 237 -14.51 -34.46 -2.39
N ASP A 238 -15.77 -34.07 -2.19
CA ASP A 238 -16.16 -33.08 -1.17
C ASP A 238 -15.78 -33.53 0.25
N ALA A 239 -15.73 -34.84 0.49
CA ALA A 239 -15.33 -35.41 1.77
C ALA A 239 -13.84 -35.15 2.06
N LEU A 240 -12.97 -35.33 1.07
CA LEU A 240 -11.56 -34.96 1.16
C LEU A 240 -11.41 -33.44 1.41
N SER A 241 -12.19 -32.62 0.69
CA SER A 241 -12.18 -31.16 0.87
C SER A 241 -12.50 -30.74 2.32
N LYS A 242 -13.54 -31.34 2.90
CA LYS A 242 -13.93 -31.12 4.30
C LYS A 242 -12.84 -31.60 5.27
N MET A 243 -12.23 -32.76 5.00
CA MET A 243 -11.16 -33.28 5.84
C MET A 243 -9.94 -32.36 5.83
N LEU A 244 -9.42 -31.98 4.65
CA LEU A 244 -8.27 -31.08 4.55
C LEU A 244 -8.56 -29.72 5.20
N SER A 245 -9.79 -29.20 5.05
CA SER A 245 -10.23 -27.98 5.74
C SER A 245 -10.18 -28.11 7.26
N ASN A 246 -10.64 -29.25 7.81
CA ASN A 246 -10.58 -29.55 9.24
C ASN A 246 -9.15 -29.78 9.72
N LEU A 247 -8.31 -30.46 8.93
CA LEU A 247 -6.89 -30.69 9.21
C LEU A 247 -6.18 -29.35 9.35
N ILE A 248 -6.28 -28.47 8.35
CA ILE A 248 -5.67 -27.14 8.36
C ILE A 248 -6.18 -26.35 9.56
N ARG A 249 -7.50 -26.35 9.82
CA ARG A 249 -8.08 -25.62 10.96
C ARG A 249 -7.61 -26.13 12.33
N GLY A 250 -7.47 -27.45 12.49
CA GLY A 250 -7.01 -28.07 13.73
C GLY A 250 -5.52 -27.89 13.97
N TYR A 251 -4.72 -27.80 12.90
CA TYR A 251 -3.27 -27.78 12.97
C TYR A 251 -2.62 -26.41 12.70
N LYS A 252 -3.38 -25.38 12.28
CA LYS A 252 -2.85 -24.03 11.96
C LYS A 252 -2.15 -23.30 13.11
N PHE A 253 -2.40 -23.69 14.36
CA PHE A 253 -1.70 -23.15 15.53
C PHE A 253 -0.49 -23.99 15.95
N ARG A 254 -0.38 -25.23 15.45
CA ARG A 254 0.74 -26.14 15.70
C ARG A 254 1.80 -26.10 14.60
N TYR A 255 1.40 -25.84 13.36
CA TYR A 255 2.29 -25.70 12.20
C TYR A 255 2.25 -24.30 11.62
N LYS A 256 3.37 -23.87 11.03
CA LYS A 256 3.54 -22.51 10.51
C LYS A 256 2.65 -22.28 9.28
N VAL A 257 1.68 -21.37 9.38
CA VAL A 257 0.89 -20.90 8.23
C VAL A 257 1.75 -20.02 7.32
N ASP A 258 1.61 -20.18 6.00
CA ASP A 258 2.26 -19.30 5.04
C ASP A 258 1.51 -17.96 4.95
N ILE A 259 2.15 -16.90 5.43
CA ILE A 259 1.61 -15.54 5.46
C ILE A 259 2.27 -14.59 4.45
N ASN A 260 3.12 -15.10 3.55
CA ASN A 260 3.93 -14.22 2.70
C ASN A 260 3.06 -13.35 1.79
N ASP A 261 1.99 -13.90 1.21
CA ASP A 261 1.09 -13.14 0.33
C ASP A 261 0.35 -12.04 1.10
N VAL A 262 -0.14 -12.36 2.32
CA VAL A 262 -0.76 -11.38 3.22
C VAL A 262 0.23 -10.29 3.62
N LEU A 263 1.49 -10.65 3.87
CA LEU A 263 2.56 -9.68 4.17
C LEU A 263 2.85 -8.76 2.98
N VAL A 264 2.93 -9.31 1.76
CA VAL A 264 3.14 -8.52 0.53
C VAL A 264 1.95 -7.57 0.31
N ALA A 265 0.72 -8.06 0.46
CA ALA A 265 -0.50 -7.27 0.35
C ALA A 265 -0.53 -6.14 1.39
N ALA A 266 -0.31 -6.47 2.67
CA ALA A 266 -0.29 -5.48 3.75
C ALA A 266 0.81 -4.42 3.54
N THR A 267 1.97 -4.84 3.05
CA THR A 267 3.09 -3.93 2.74
C THR A 267 2.70 -2.97 1.62
N GLY A 268 2.22 -3.48 0.49
CA GLY A 268 1.80 -2.63 -0.64
C GLY A 268 0.65 -1.71 -0.28
N LEU A 269 -0.40 -2.20 0.40
CA LEU A 269 -1.51 -1.37 0.87
C LEU A 269 -1.06 -0.27 1.84
N GLY A 270 -0.08 -0.56 2.71
CA GLY A 270 0.52 0.43 3.60
C GLY A 270 1.23 1.55 2.83
N PHE A 271 2.00 1.19 1.79
CA PHE A 271 2.64 2.16 0.89
C PHE A 271 1.63 2.94 0.04
N GLU A 272 0.59 2.29 -0.48
CA GLU A 272 -0.52 2.97 -1.17
C GLU A 272 -1.15 4.02 -0.26
N ARG A 273 -1.30 3.75 1.04
CA ARG A 273 -1.86 4.70 2.00
C ARG A 273 -0.97 5.91 2.29
N HIS A 274 0.34 5.79 2.12
CA HIS A 274 1.25 6.93 2.12
C HIS A 274 1.16 7.74 0.81
N TYR A 275 1.01 7.06 -0.32
CA TYR A 275 1.04 7.68 -1.65
C TYR A 275 -0.28 8.35 -2.05
N LEU A 276 -1.41 7.64 -1.95
CA LEU A 276 -2.70 8.09 -2.48
C LEU A 276 -3.24 9.43 -1.93
N PRO A 277 -3.00 9.84 -0.66
CA PRO A 277 -3.34 11.19 -0.22
C PRO A 277 -2.69 12.26 -1.08
N HIS A 278 -1.48 11.97 -1.55
CA HIS A 278 -0.62 12.83 -2.34
C HIS A 278 -0.71 12.61 -3.85
N LEU A 279 -1.61 11.75 -4.32
CA LEU A 279 -1.82 11.51 -5.76
C LEU A 279 -2.10 12.86 -6.47
N PRO A 280 -1.19 13.35 -7.33
CA PRO A 280 -1.32 14.68 -7.94
C PRO A 280 -2.16 14.64 -9.23
N HIS A 281 -2.40 13.45 -9.77
CA HIS A 281 -3.15 13.23 -11.01
C HIS A 281 -4.64 13.05 -10.74
N LEU A 282 -5.48 13.31 -11.75
CA LEU A 282 -6.92 13.12 -11.67
C LEU A 282 -7.37 11.85 -12.42
N PRO A 283 -7.72 10.75 -11.70
CA PRO A 283 -8.29 9.56 -12.30
C PRO A 283 -9.72 9.81 -12.80
N LEU A 284 -9.99 9.38 -14.03
CA LEU A 284 -11.29 9.45 -14.70
C LEU A 284 -11.71 8.05 -15.15
N TYR A 285 -12.99 7.71 -15.04
CA TYR A 285 -13.50 6.39 -15.42
C TYR A 285 -14.48 6.52 -16.58
N LEU A 286 -14.26 5.68 -17.59
CA LEU A 286 -15.02 5.72 -18.83
C LEU A 286 -16.06 4.61 -18.90
N GLU A 287 -17.26 4.95 -19.34
CA GLU A 287 -18.28 3.98 -19.77
C GLU A 287 -18.51 4.10 -21.28
N SER A 288 -18.92 3.00 -21.92
CA SER A 288 -19.42 3.01 -23.29
C SER A 288 -20.94 3.07 -23.27
N ILE A 289 -21.49 4.26 -23.53
CA ILE A 289 -22.93 4.52 -23.57
C ILE A 289 -23.30 4.83 -25.02
N GLU A 290 -24.23 4.06 -25.59
CA GLU A 290 -24.63 4.20 -27.02
C GLU A 290 -23.42 4.17 -27.98
N ALA A 291 -22.49 3.25 -27.74
CA ALA A 291 -21.23 3.10 -28.48
C ALA A 291 -20.30 4.34 -28.46
N LYS A 292 -20.48 5.24 -27.50
CA LYS A 292 -19.62 6.41 -27.28
C LYS A 292 -18.99 6.34 -25.90
N TYR A 293 -17.68 6.55 -25.84
CA TYR A 293 -16.97 6.67 -24.58
C TYR A 293 -17.28 8.01 -23.91
N GLN A 294 -17.63 7.96 -22.63
CA GLN A 294 -17.94 9.13 -21.82
C GLN A 294 -17.32 8.99 -20.43
N ILE A 295 -16.85 10.11 -19.88
CA ILE A 295 -16.39 10.17 -18.49
C ILE A 295 -17.64 10.20 -17.60
N THR A 296 -17.80 9.19 -16.74
CA THR A 296 -18.95 9.13 -15.82
C THR A 296 -18.55 9.34 -14.36
N HIS A 297 -17.30 9.05 -14.00
CA HIS A 297 -16.80 9.22 -12.63
C HIS A 297 -15.40 9.83 -12.57
N LYS A 298 -15.12 10.59 -11.51
CA LYS A 298 -13.78 11.05 -11.13
C LYS A 298 -13.47 10.63 -9.70
N LEU A 299 -12.21 10.28 -9.44
CA LEU A 299 -11.74 9.92 -8.11
C LEU A 299 -10.83 11.02 -7.55
N LEU A 300 -11.22 11.63 -6.45
CA LEU A 300 -10.53 12.75 -5.82
C LEU A 300 -9.66 12.27 -4.67
N SER A 301 -8.39 12.67 -4.67
CA SER A 301 -7.47 12.62 -3.53
C SER A 301 -7.57 13.95 -2.75
N ARG A 302 -6.63 14.21 -1.83
CA ARG A 302 -6.50 15.54 -1.23
C ARG A 302 -5.85 16.50 -2.23
N ASP A 303 -4.78 16.04 -2.89
CA ASP A 303 -3.88 16.93 -3.63
C ASP A 303 -4.34 17.15 -5.09
N ASN A 304 -5.17 16.28 -5.68
CA ASN A 304 -5.67 16.45 -7.04
C ASN A 304 -6.95 17.32 -7.15
N GLN A 305 -7.53 17.79 -6.04
CA GLN A 305 -8.76 18.59 -6.06
C GLN A 305 -8.58 19.92 -6.79
N GLN A 306 -7.37 20.48 -6.75
CA GLN A 306 -7.05 21.72 -7.45
C GLN A 306 -7.16 21.56 -8.98
N LEU A 307 -6.81 20.38 -9.52
CA LEU A 307 -6.98 20.10 -10.95
C LEU A 307 -8.46 20.11 -11.33
N GLU A 308 -9.35 19.59 -10.47
CA GLU A 308 -10.79 19.63 -10.73
C GLU A 308 -11.34 21.07 -10.81
N TYR A 309 -10.85 21.96 -9.94
CA TYR A 309 -11.28 23.37 -9.93
C TYR A 309 -10.91 24.12 -11.21
N TYR A 310 -9.80 23.78 -11.86
CA TYR A 310 -9.42 24.41 -13.12
C TYR A 310 -10.47 24.23 -14.22
N PHE A 311 -11.19 23.11 -14.23
CA PHE A 311 -12.19 22.80 -15.26
C PHE A 311 -13.57 23.38 -14.96
N GLN A 312 -13.75 24.10 -13.85
CA GLN A 312 -15.04 24.69 -13.50
C GLN A 312 -15.24 26.02 -14.23
N ASP A 313 -16.45 26.23 -14.75
CA ASP A 313 -16.86 27.52 -15.26
C ASP A 313 -17.37 28.45 -14.14
N GLU A 314 -17.89 29.61 -14.51
CA GLU A 314 -18.37 30.60 -13.56
C GLU A 314 -19.66 30.19 -12.80
N GLN A 315 -20.24 29.03 -13.12
CA GLN A 315 -21.36 28.43 -12.37
C GLN A 315 -20.95 27.15 -11.62
N ASP A 316 -19.65 26.94 -11.40
CA ASP A 316 -19.08 25.75 -10.75
C ASP A 316 -19.38 24.43 -11.52
N VAL A 317 -19.71 24.51 -12.82
CA VAL A 317 -19.95 23.33 -13.66
C VAL A 317 -18.65 22.90 -14.33
N SER A 318 -18.22 21.67 -14.05
CA SER A 318 -17.05 21.07 -14.71
C SER A 318 -17.27 20.93 -16.22
N GLN A 319 -16.45 21.59 -17.02
CA GLN A 319 -16.45 21.55 -18.48
C GLN A 319 -15.59 20.41 -19.07
N LEU A 320 -14.85 19.66 -18.23
CA LEU A 320 -13.92 18.62 -18.66
C LEU A 320 -14.53 17.59 -19.61
N SER A 321 -15.81 17.21 -19.42
CA SER A 321 -16.49 16.23 -20.28
C SER A 321 -16.75 16.73 -21.71
N ALA A 322 -16.89 18.04 -21.92
CA ALA A 322 -16.93 18.60 -23.27
C ALA A 322 -15.54 18.66 -23.90
N MET A 323 -14.52 18.94 -23.09
CA MET A 323 -13.13 19.04 -23.54
C MET A 323 -12.56 17.68 -23.95
N LEU A 324 -12.83 16.63 -23.19
CA LEU A 324 -12.51 15.23 -23.54
C LEU A 324 -13.71 14.61 -24.25
N SER A 325 -14.00 15.11 -25.45
CA SER A 325 -15.16 14.70 -26.25
C SER A 325 -15.13 13.21 -26.62
N PRO A 326 -16.28 12.59 -26.93
CA PRO A 326 -16.32 11.19 -27.34
C PRO A 326 -15.43 10.86 -28.55
N SER A 327 -15.24 11.81 -29.47
CA SER A 327 -14.34 11.63 -30.62
C SER A 327 -12.88 11.61 -30.21
N ARG A 328 -12.46 12.48 -29.29
CA ARG A 328 -11.09 12.49 -28.74
C ARG A 328 -10.80 11.24 -27.93
N LEU A 329 -11.75 10.83 -27.09
CA LEU A 329 -11.64 9.59 -26.32
C LEU A 329 -11.58 8.36 -27.23
N LYS A 330 -12.38 8.32 -28.31
CA LYS A 330 -12.32 7.25 -29.29
C LYS A 330 -10.95 7.20 -29.97
N ALA A 331 -10.42 8.32 -30.46
CA ALA A 331 -9.11 8.37 -31.10
C ALA A 331 -7.98 7.92 -30.15
N LEU A 332 -8.01 8.40 -28.89
CA LEU A 332 -7.06 7.98 -27.85
C LEU A 332 -7.05 6.46 -27.61
N LEU A 333 -8.22 5.82 -27.64
CA LEU A 333 -8.36 4.39 -27.35
C LEU A 333 -8.15 3.49 -28.58
N ASP A 334 -8.49 3.97 -29.77
CA ASP A 334 -8.33 3.24 -31.03
C ASP A 334 -6.86 3.28 -31.51
N GLU A 335 -6.09 4.32 -31.15
CA GLU A 335 -4.68 4.51 -31.49
C GLU A 335 -3.78 4.60 -30.24
N PRO A 336 -3.68 3.54 -29.42
CA PRO A 336 -3.02 3.61 -28.10
C PRO A 336 -1.52 3.94 -28.17
N GLU A 337 -0.85 3.56 -29.26
CA GLU A 337 0.58 3.83 -29.50
C GLU A 337 0.85 5.26 -30.00
N ASN A 338 -0.17 5.97 -30.48
CA ASN A 338 -0.04 7.33 -31.00
C ASN A 338 -0.09 8.34 -29.85
N LYS A 339 1.09 8.77 -29.41
CA LYS A 339 1.23 9.71 -28.29
C LYS A 339 0.65 11.10 -28.56
N ASP A 340 0.39 11.46 -29.81
CA ASP A 340 -0.23 12.75 -30.15
C ASP A 340 -1.67 12.87 -29.63
N HIS A 341 -2.37 11.75 -29.44
CA HIS A 341 -3.69 11.74 -28.80
C HIS A 341 -3.62 11.84 -27.28
N GLN A 342 -2.45 11.58 -26.68
CA GLN A 342 -2.24 11.60 -25.23
C GLN A 342 -1.91 12.99 -24.69
N LEU A 343 -1.44 13.91 -25.54
CA LEU A 343 -1.15 15.29 -25.14
C LEU A 343 -2.32 16.21 -25.43
N PHE A 344 -2.75 16.93 -24.40
CA PHE A 344 -3.95 17.76 -24.38
C PHE A 344 -3.63 19.15 -23.84
N PHE A 345 -3.95 20.19 -24.61
CA PHE A 345 -3.63 21.59 -24.30
C PHE A 345 -4.91 22.39 -24.13
N CYS A 346 -4.92 23.33 -23.18
CA CYS A 346 -6.07 24.19 -23.01
C CYS A 346 -5.74 25.54 -22.39
N PHE A 347 -6.64 26.49 -22.60
CA PHE A 347 -6.64 27.80 -21.95
C PHE A 347 -8.08 28.35 -21.93
N THR A 348 -8.28 29.42 -21.17
CA THR A 348 -9.58 30.09 -21.05
C THR A 348 -9.56 31.50 -21.62
N PHE A 349 -10.70 31.94 -22.14
CA PHE A 349 -10.97 33.32 -22.49
C PHE A 349 -12.10 33.87 -21.62
N HIS A 350 -11.90 35.05 -21.04
CA HIS A 350 -12.85 35.69 -20.13
C HIS A 350 -13.49 36.86 -20.87
N THR A 351 -14.81 36.82 -21.07
CA THR A 351 -15.55 37.89 -21.75
C THR A 351 -16.98 37.95 -21.23
N GLN A 352 -17.48 39.18 -20.99
CA GLN A 352 -18.84 39.44 -20.51
C GLN A 352 -19.20 38.64 -19.23
N GLY A 353 -18.22 38.39 -18.35
CA GLY A 353 -18.40 37.60 -17.13
C GLY A 353 -18.44 36.07 -17.34
N GLY A 354 -18.37 35.58 -18.58
CA GLY A 354 -18.31 34.16 -18.90
C GLY A 354 -16.89 33.65 -19.10
N ILE A 355 -16.65 32.41 -18.65
CA ILE A 355 -15.40 31.67 -18.90
C ILE A 355 -15.61 30.73 -20.09
N TYR A 356 -14.82 30.90 -21.15
CA TYR A 356 -14.88 30.09 -22.37
C TYR A 356 -13.59 29.27 -22.51
N PHE A 357 -13.74 27.95 -22.60
CA PHE A 357 -12.61 27.03 -22.71
C PHE A 357 -12.23 26.80 -24.17
N TYR A 358 -10.93 26.80 -24.44
CA TYR A 358 -10.34 26.33 -25.68
C TYR A 358 -9.49 25.10 -25.37
N SER A 359 -9.59 24.07 -26.21
CA SER A 359 -8.74 22.90 -26.03
C SER A 359 -8.48 22.14 -27.31
N ALA A 360 -7.32 21.50 -27.40
CA ALA A 360 -6.91 20.69 -28.53
C ALA A 360 -5.98 19.55 -28.07
N THR A 361 -6.07 18.41 -28.74
CA THR A 361 -5.02 17.38 -28.68
C THR A 361 -3.86 17.74 -29.61
N LEU A 362 -2.67 17.21 -29.37
CA LEU A 362 -1.54 17.42 -30.28
C LEU A 362 -1.86 16.92 -31.71
N ALA A 363 -2.56 15.79 -31.83
CA ALA A 363 -2.98 15.25 -33.11
C ALA A 363 -3.86 16.22 -33.92
N GLU A 364 -4.86 16.85 -33.27
CA GLU A 364 -5.71 17.86 -33.92
C GLU A 364 -4.90 19.09 -34.36
N LEU A 365 -3.93 19.52 -33.54
CA LEU A 365 -3.09 20.67 -33.84
C LEU A 365 -2.18 20.42 -35.05
N LYS A 366 -1.60 19.22 -35.15
CA LYS A 366 -0.79 18.80 -36.30
C LYS A 366 -1.66 18.64 -37.56
N GLN A 367 -2.80 17.97 -37.45
CA GLN A 367 -3.72 17.75 -38.57
C GLN A 367 -4.23 19.07 -39.19
N LYS A 368 -4.44 20.09 -38.35
CA LYS A 368 -4.93 21.41 -38.78
C LYS A 368 -3.83 22.41 -39.11
N ASP A 369 -2.56 22.05 -38.91
CA ASP A 369 -1.41 22.95 -39.04
C ASP A 369 -1.55 24.24 -38.19
N LEU A 370 -2.11 24.10 -36.98
CA LEU A 370 -2.35 25.21 -36.04
C LEU A 370 -1.55 25.11 -34.75
N LEU A 371 -0.59 24.18 -34.69
CA LEU A 371 0.24 23.93 -33.52
C LEU A 371 0.98 25.20 -33.06
N ALA A 372 1.71 25.86 -33.96
CA ALA A 372 2.47 27.06 -33.63
C ALA A 372 1.60 28.21 -33.10
N LEU A 373 0.42 28.40 -33.71
CA LEU A 373 -0.55 29.41 -33.29
C LEU A 373 -1.14 29.07 -31.91
N PHE A 374 -1.58 27.82 -31.71
CA PHE A 374 -2.23 27.42 -30.46
C PHE A 374 -1.26 27.52 -29.28
N PHE A 375 0.00 27.11 -29.46
CA PHE A 375 1.02 27.18 -28.42
C PHE A 375 1.41 28.61 -28.09
N SER A 376 1.79 29.42 -29.09
CA SER A 376 2.22 30.80 -28.84
C SER A 376 1.09 31.68 -28.28
N PHE A 377 -0.13 31.53 -28.81
CA PHE A 377 -1.29 32.27 -28.31
C PHE A 377 -1.75 31.74 -26.95
N GLY A 378 -1.87 30.42 -26.79
CA GLY A 378 -2.36 29.79 -25.57
C GLY A 378 -1.42 30.05 -24.39
N ALA A 379 -0.11 29.88 -24.57
CA ALA A 379 0.90 30.11 -23.53
C ALA A 379 0.97 31.57 -23.06
N SER A 380 0.46 32.54 -23.84
CA SER A 380 0.32 33.93 -23.39
C SER A 380 -0.79 34.12 -22.34
N LYS A 381 -1.67 33.13 -22.15
CA LYS A 381 -2.81 33.19 -21.23
C LYS A 381 -2.43 32.66 -19.84
N PRO A 382 -2.83 33.33 -18.75
CA PRO A 382 -2.59 32.84 -17.38
C PRO A 382 -3.19 31.46 -17.09
N SER A 383 -4.27 31.10 -17.79
CA SER A 383 -4.96 29.82 -17.68
C SER A 383 -4.37 28.72 -18.58
N TRP A 384 -3.25 28.96 -19.27
CA TRP A 384 -2.59 27.93 -20.07
C TRP A 384 -2.31 26.69 -19.25
N ARG A 385 -2.72 25.53 -19.74
CA ARG A 385 -2.39 24.23 -19.17
C ARG A 385 -2.02 23.22 -20.23
N VAL A 386 -1.08 22.36 -19.88
CA VAL A 386 -0.64 21.22 -20.67
C VAL A 386 -0.89 19.96 -19.85
N PHE A 387 -1.57 18.99 -20.44
CA PHE A 387 -1.87 17.73 -19.78
C PHE A 387 -1.42 16.53 -20.59
N LYS A 388 -1.05 15.47 -19.88
CA LYS A 388 -0.91 14.11 -20.41
C LYS A 388 -2.10 13.25 -19.99
N LEU A 389 -2.59 12.45 -20.91
CA LEU A 389 -3.64 11.46 -20.73
C LEU A 389 -3.04 10.07 -20.92
N ALA A 390 -2.83 9.35 -19.81
CA ALA A 390 -2.62 7.91 -19.88
C ALA A 390 -3.97 7.19 -19.79
N HIS A 391 -4.07 6.03 -20.45
CA HIS A 391 -5.30 5.25 -20.49
C HIS A 391 -4.98 3.77 -20.30
N ASN A 392 -5.87 3.06 -19.60
CA ASN A 392 -5.75 1.63 -19.38
C ASN A 392 -7.11 0.97 -19.51
N LYS A 393 -7.16 -0.13 -20.27
CA LYS A 393 -8.35 -0.99 -20.34
C LYS A 393 -8.50 -1.78 -19.05
N ILE A 394 -9.71 -1.84 -18.52
CA ILE A 394 -9.99 -2.58 -17.29
C ILE A 394 -10.04 -4.08 -17.60
N ASP A 395 -9.22 -4.85 -16.88
CA ASP A 395 -9.31 -6.31 -16.85
C ASP A 395 -10.35 -6.75 -15.80
N HIS A 396 -11.54 -7.10 -16.30
CA HIS A 396 -12.65 -7.58 -15.49
C HIS A 396 -12.51 -9.05 -15.05
N ALA A 397 -11.49 -9.78 -15.52
CA ALA A 397 -11.23 -11.14 -15.03
C ALA A 397 -10.60 -11.14 -13.63
N LYS A 398 -9.98 -10.02 -13.22
CA LYS A 398 -9.40 -9.84 -11.89
C LYS A 398 -10.43 -9.25 -10.91
N SER A 399 -10.53 -9.83 -9.70
CA SER A 399 -11.39 -9.29 -8.62
C SER A 399 -11.07 -7.82 -8.32
N TYR A 400 -12.10 -6.98 -8.23
CA TYR A 400 -11.96 -5.56 -7.94
C TYR A 400 -11.44 -5.26 -6.54
N LYS A 401 -11.54 -6.23 -5.63
CA LYS A 401 -11.06 -6.10 -4.25
C LYS A 401 -9.58 -6.47 -4.20
N ALA A 402 -8.76 -5.52 -3.75
CA ALA A 402 -7.30 -5.66 -3.78
C ALA A 402 -6.75 -6.64 -2.73
N SER A 403 -7.24 -6.61 -1.50
CA SER A 403 -6.76 -7.50 -0.42
C SER A 403 -7.90 -8.30 0.17
N MET A 404 -7.62 -9.59 0.41
CA MET A 404 -8.53 -10.56 0.98
C MET A 404 -7.75 -11.45 1.93
N LEU A 405 -8.23 -11.58 3.17
CA LEU A 405 -7.74 -12.63 4.05
C LEU A 405 -8.33 -13.98 3.62
N PRO A 406 -7.65 -15.10 3.88
CA PRO A 406 -8.21 -16.43 3.61
C PRO A 406 -9.60 -16.60 4.24
N GLY A 407 -10.59 -16.93 3.42
CA GLY A 407 -12.00 -17.06 3.84
C GLY A 407 -12.86 -15.79 3.75
N ASP A 408 -12.29 -14.65 3.33
CA ASP A 408 -13.07 -13.44 3.03
C ASP A 408 -13.95 -13.60 1.78
N ASP A 409 -15.04 -12.83 1.73
CA ASP A 409 -15.81 -12.66 0.49
C ASP A 409 -14.94 -12.00 -0.59
N THR A 410 -15.01 -12.58 -1.78
CA THR A 410 -14.23 -12.20 -2.95
C THR A 410 -14.68 -10.90 -3.60
N ASN A 411 -15.92 -10.48 -3.34
CA ASN A 411 -16.59 -9.39 -4.04
C ASN A 411 -17.00 -8.27 -3.09
N TYR A 412 -17.27 -7.10 -3.66
CA TYR A 412 -18.02 -6.04 -2.97
C TYR A 412 -19.52 -6.35 -2.98
N SER A 413 -20.34 -5.43 -2.45
CA SER A 413 -21.80 -5.50 -2.63
C SER A 413 -22.19 -5.61 -4.11
N ALA A 414 -23.29 -6.32 -4.39
CA ALA A 414 -23.74 -6.60 -5.75
C ALA A 414 -23.95 -5.33 -6.61
N LEU A 415 -24.40 -4.23 -6.00
CA LEU A 415 -24.57 -2.94 -6.66
C LEU A 415 -23.22 -2.32 -7.05
N THR A 416 -22.23 -2.34 -6.13
CA THR A 416 -20.88 -1.86 -6.40
C THR A 416 -20.21 -2.67 -7.51
N GLU A 417 -20.34 -4.00 -7.47
CA GLU A 417 -19.87 -4.90 -8.52
C GLU A 417 -20.50 -4.59 -9.89
N ALA A 418 -21.82 -4.34 -9.92
CA ALA A 418 -22.53 -3.97 -11.13
C ALA A 418 -22.05 -2.63 -11.70
N GLN A 419 -21.75 -1.65 -10.83
CA GLN A 419 -21.18 -0.37 -11.24
C GLN A 419 -19.76 -0.53 -11.78
N LEU A 420 -18.89 -1.27 -11.07
CA LEU A 420 -17.50 -1.49 -11.48
C LEU A 420 -17.40 -2.20 -12.84
N LYS A 421 -18.32 -3.14 -13.12
CA LYS A 421 -18.42 -3.84 -14.42
C LYS A 421 -18.81 -2.94 -15.60
N ARG A 422 -19.36 -1.75 -15.38
CA ARG A 422 -19.72 -0.81 -16.45
C ARG A 422 -18.52 -0.03 -16.98
N PHE A 423 -17.51 0.18 -16.14
CA PHE A 423 -16.32 0.93 -16.55
C PHE A 423 -15.49 0.12 -17.52
N THR A 424 -15.14 0.71 -18.65
CA THR A 424 -14.34 0.07 -19.70
C THR A 424 -12.86 0.39 -19.56
N HIS A 425 -12.53 1.62 -19.13
CA HIS A 425 -11.18 2.13 -19.04
C HIS A 425 -11.01 3.07 -17.85
N VAL A 426 -9.77 3.17 -17.36
CA VAL A 426 -9.30 4.20 -16.43
C VAL A 426 -8.40 5.16 -17.21
N LEU A 427 -8.65 6.46 -17.11
CA LEU A 427 -7.75 7.50 -17.58
C LEU A 427 -7.06 8.17 -16.39
N GLN A 428 -5.82 8.62 -16.59
CA GLN A 428 -5.08 9.46 -15.67
C GLN A 428 -4.77 10.78 -16.36
N LEU A 429 -5.38 11.86 -15.89
CA LEU A 429 -5.11 13.23 -16.35
C LEU A 429 -4.00 13.83 -15.48
N MET A 430 -2.87 14.15 -16.09
CA MET A 430 -1.65 14.58 -15.40
C MET A 430 -1.27 15.98 -15.87
N ASP A 431 -1.12 16.92 -14.94
CA ASP A 431 -0.72 18.29 -15.25
C ASP A 431 0.80 18.37 -15.50
N LEU A 432 1.16 18.75 -16.73
CA LEU A 432 2.53 18.96 -17.18
C LEU A 432 2.93 20.44 -17.21
N THR A 433 2.05 21.35 -16.81
CA THR A 433 2.29 22.80 -16.87
C THR A 433 3.41 23.22 -15.92
N THR A 434 4.35 24.03 -16.41
CA THR A 434 5.39 24.69 -15.60
C THR A 434 5.53 26.14 -16.03
N ALA A 435 5.97 27.01 -15.11
CA ALA A 435 6.28 28.40 -15.47
C ALA A 435 7.52 28.45 -16.38
N GLU A 436 8.48 27.57 -16.15
CA GLU A 436 9.75 27.46 -16.88
C GLU A 436 9.54 27.05 -18.35
N SER A 437 8.52 26.22 -18.65
CA SER A 437 8.22 25.78 -20.02
C SER A 437 7.47 26.82 -20.85
N GLN A 438 6.87 27.84 -20.21
CA GLN A 438 6.05 28.85 -20.90
C GLN A 438 6.82 29.57 -22.02
N GLN A 439 8.09 29.90 -21.79
CA GLN A 439 8.94 30.55 -22.79
C GLN A 439 9.15 29.66 -24.04
N GLY A 440 9.30 28.34 -23.85
CA GLY A 440 9.40 27.38 -24.94
C GLY A 440 8.15 27.39 -25.82
N TYR A 441 6.96 27.39 -25.21
CA TYR A 441 5.70 27.49 -25.95
C TYR A 441 5.51 28.84 -26.66
N LEU A 442 5.89 29.95 -26.03
CA LEU A 442 5.85 31.28 -26.65
C LEU A 442 6.77 31.38 -27.88
N SER A 443 7.92 30.69 -27.87
CA SER A 443 8.89 30.72 -28.96
C SER A 443 8.35 30.18 -30.30
N TRP A 444 7.28 29.36 -30.28
CA TRP A 444 6.56 28.94 -31.48
C TRP A 444 5.99 30.11 -32.29
N GLY A 445 5.83 31.29 -31.68
CA GLY A 445 5.40 32.50 -32.37
C GLY A 445 6.36 32.93 -33.48
N SER A 446 7.64 32.56 -33.39
CA SER A 446 8.66 32.87 -34.41
C SER A 446 8.43 32.19 -35.76
N ILE A 447 7.68 31.08 -35.76
CA ILE A 447 7.33 30.30 -36.97
C ILE A 447 5.82 30.29 -37.24
N CYS A 448 5.05 31.10 -36.51
CA CYS A 448 3.60 31.17 -36.65
C CYS A 448 3.20 32.20 -37.72
N ASN A 449 2.56 31.75 -38.80
CA ASN A 449 2.03 32.61 -39.86
C ASN A 449 0.50 32.77 -39.84
N SER A 450 -0.20 32.07 -38.94
CA SER A 450 -1.66 32.01 -38.87
C SER A 450 -2.27 33.14 -38.03
N LYS A 451 -3.55 33.43 -38.24
CA LYS A 451 -4.29 34.48 -37.51
C LYS A 451 -5.06 33.90 -36.32
N ALA A 452 -5.14 34.64 -35.22
CA ALA A 452 -5.81 34.21 -33.98
C ALA A 452 -7.27 33.73 -34.17
N ASN A 453 -7.99 34.24 -35.18
CA ASN A 453 -9.36 33.82 -35.49
C ASN A 453 -9.48 32.35 -35.90
N GLU A 454 -8.41 31.72 -36.37
CA GLU A 454 -8.38 30.31 -36.77
C GLU A 454 -8.55 29.38 -35.55
N LEU A 455 -8.25 29.86 -34.34
CA LEU A 455 -8.42 29.09 -33.10
C LEU A 455 -9.89 28.85 -32.73
N LYS A 456 -10.86 29.53 -33.36
CA LYS A 456 -12.29 29.40 -33.04
C LYS A 456 -12.78 27.94 -33.11
N ILE A 457 -12.17 27.11 -33.96
CA ILE A 457 -12.52 25.69 -34.09
C ILE A 457 -12.27 24.88 -32.80
N PHE A 458 -11.39 25.36 -31.93
CA PHE A 458 -11.03 24.71 -30.66
C PHE A 458 -11.85 25.23 -29.47
N GLY A 459 -12.75 26.19 -29.70
CA GLY A 459 -13.68 26.71 -28.69
C GLY A 459 -14.70 25.64 -28.28
N GLN A 460 -14.84 25.41 -26.98
CA GLN A 460 -15.67 24.34 -26.44
C GLN A 460 -17.11 24.80 -26.24
N LYS A 461 -18.07 23.94 -26.60
CA LYS A 461 -19.48 24.16 -26.26
C LYS A 461 -19.66 23.93 -24.76
N LYS A 462 -20.24 24.91 -24.07
CA LYS A 462 -20.49 24.81 -22.63
C LYS A 462 -21.46 23.68 -22.29
N VAL A 463 -21.12 22.92 -21.25
CA VAL A 463 -22.01 21.97 -20.60
C VAL A 463 -22.77 22.69 -19.49
N LYS A 464 -24.09 22.50 -19.45
CA LYS A 464 -24.98 23.21 -18.50
C LYS A 464 -25.16 22.50 -17.15
N SER A 465 -24.84 21.22 -17.07
CA SER A 465 -24.93 20.41 -15.86
C SER A 465 -23.75 19.45 -15.80
N ASN A 466 -23.23 19.16 -14.61
CA ASN A 466 -22.12 18.21 -14.49
C ASN A 466 -22.67 16.76 -14.51
N PRO A 467 -22.49 15.98 -15.58
CA PRO A 467 -22.97 14.59 -15.62
C PRO A 467 -22.06 13.64 -14.85
N VAL A 468 -20.88 14.11 -14.40
CA VAL A 468 -19.82 13.28 -13.85
C VAL A 468 -19.94 13.17 -12.33
N THR A 469 -19.98 11.95 -11.83
CA THR A 469 -20.03 11.67 -10.39
C THR A 469 -18.66 11.83 -9.76
N LEU A 470 -18.58 12.64 -8.69
CA LEU A 470 -17.35 12.83 -7.91
C LEU A 470 -17.34 11.87 -6.71
N LEU A 471 -16.27 11.09 -6.60
CA LEU A 471 -16.00 10.23 -5.45
C LEU A 471 -14.70 10.65 -4.80
N SER A 472 -14.64 10.67 -3.47
CA SER A 472 -13.43 11.05 -2.73
C SER A 472 -12.83 9.85 -2.03
N LEU A 473 -11.52 9.69 -2.13
CA LEU A 473 -10.76 8.75 -1.33
C LEU A 473 -10.83 9.15 0.15
N GLN A 474 -11.10 8.17 1.00
CA GLN A 474 -11.17 8.37 2.44
C GLN A 474 -9.88 7.83 3.07
N PHE A 475 -9.04 8.73 3.60
CA PHE A 475 -7.73 8.41 4.21
C PHE A 475 -7.72 8.47 5.74
N SER A 476 -8.84 8.82 6.33
CA SER A 476 -9.03 8.82 7.77
C SER A 476 -10.52 8.62 8.01
N GLU A 477 -10.91 7.64 8.82
CA GLU A 477 -12.19 7.75 9.51
C GLU A 477 -12.14 9.06 10.31
N ARG A 478 -12.78 10.11 9.80
CA ARG A 478 -12.79 11.43 10.47
C ARG A 478 -13.53 11.40 11.82
N ARG A 479 -14.01 10.24 12.24
CA ARG A 479 -14.81 10.04 13.43
C ARG A 479 -14.09 9.05 14.34
N ASN A 480 -13.74 9.51 15.53
CA ASN A 480 -13.23 8.65 16.60
C ASN A 480 -14.34 7.72 17.19
N GLU A 481 -15.58 7.81 16.69
CA GLU A 481 -16.75 7.15 17.27
C GLU A 481 -17.85 6.88 16.23
N ALA A 482 -18.57 5.76 16.40
CA ALA A 482 -19.74 5.42 15.58
C ALA A 482 -20.93 6.35 15.88
N ARG A 483 -21.76 6.61 14.85
CA ARG A 483 -23.03 7.33 14.98
C ARG A 483 -24.21 6.38 14.83
N TYR A 484 -25.28 6.68 15.55
CA TYR A 484 -26.51 5.90 15.60
C TYR A 484 -27.68 6.80 15.23
N SER A 485 -28.61 6.26 14.45
CA SER A 485 -29.86 6.94 14.14
C SER A 485 -30.67 6.99 15.41
N PHE A 486 -30.99 8.20 15.87
CA PHE A 486 -31.76 8.38 17.09
C PHE A 486 -32.48 9.71 17.03
N LYS A 487 -33.81 9.65 16.99
CA LYS A 487 -34.67 10.82 16.91
C LYS A 487 -35.29 11.12 18.27
N THR A 488 -34.79 12.17 18.91
CA THR A 488 -35.33 12.74 20.14
C THR A 488 -35.34 14.25 20.09
N GLN A 489 -36.28 14.86 20.82
CA GLN A 489 -36.41 16.31 20.88
C GLN A 489 -35.30 16.91 21.73
N VAL A 490 -34.78 18.05 21.28
CA VAL A 490 -33.75 18.82 21.97
C VAL A 490 -34.15 20.28 22.08
N LYS A 491 -33.65 20.94 23.12
CA LYS A 491 -33.75 22.39 23.31
C LYS A 491 -32.35 22.99 23.25
N LEU A 492 -32.16 24.00 22.42
CA LEU A 492 -30.90 24.72 22.26
C LEU A 492 -31.06 26.15 22.76
N SER A 493 -30.09 26.65 23.52
CA SER A 493 -30.03 28.06 23.90
C SER A 493 -28.64 28.66 23.77
N GLN A 494 -28.57 29.91 23.32
CA GLN A 494 -27.33 30.71 23.24
C GLN A 494 -27.68 32.19 23.43
N GLY A 495 -27.29 32.76 24.56
CA GLY A 495 -27.71 34.11 24.95
C GLY A 495 -29.23 34.22 25.07
N LYS A 496 -29.85 35.13 24.30
CA LYS A 496 -31.31 35.31 24.25
C LYS A 496 -32.03 34.34 23.30
N LEU A 497 -31.29 33.56 22.50
CA LEU A 497 -31.87 32.59 21.57
C LEU A 497 -32.25 31.31 22.31
N SER A 498 -33.49 30.84 22.09
CA SER A 498 -33.97 29.56 22.57
C SER A 498 -34.81 28.91 21.48
N ILE A 499 -34.36 27.78 20.95
CA ILE A 499 -35.02 27.07 19.85
C ILE A 499 -35.11 25.57 20.15
N THR A 500 -36.12 24.93 19.58
CA THR A 500 -36.29 23.48 19.63
C THR A 500 -35.89 22.84 18.32
N GLY A 501 -35.54 21.55 18.41
CA GLY A 501 -35.27 20.74 17.24
C GLY A 501 -35.33 19.27 17.58
N SER A 502 -34.96 18.45 16.59
CA SER A 502 -34.85 17.02 16.75
C SER A 502 -33.47 16.52 16.33
N THR A 503 -32.95 15.56 17.08
CA THR A 503 -31.77 14.79 16.67
C THR A 503 -32.11 13.97 15.42
N HIS A 504 -31.18 13.95 14.48
CA HIS A 504 -31.17 13.04 13.36
C HIS A 504 -30.29 11.83 13.68
N ASP A 505 -29.10 12.13 14.22
CA ASP A 505 -28.16 11.12 14.68
C ASP A 505 -27.36 11.59 15.88
N ILE A 506 -26.91 10.60 16.66
CA ILE A 506 -26.12 10.78 17.88
C ILE A 506 -24.86 9.92 17.85
N SER A 507 -23.81 10.40 18.52
CA SER A 507 -22.60 9.67 18.91
C SER A 507 -22.28 10.05 20.35
N SER A 508 -21.24 9.45 20.96
CA SER A 508 -20.93 9.79 22.35
C SER A 508 -20.57 11.27 22.51
N LYS A 509 -19.91 11.92 21.53
CA LYS A 509 -19.48 13.33 21.60
C LYS A 509 -20.11 14.24 20.56
N GLY A 510 -20.77 13.72 19.53
CA GLY A 510 -21.31 14.52 18.42
C GLY A 510 -22.79 14.27 18.13
N LEU A 511 -23.46 15.30 17.61
CA LEU A 511 -24.88 15.27 17.25
C LEU A 511 -25.11 15.94 15.90
N GLN A 512 -26.09 15.46 15.13
CA GLN A 512 -26.70 16.20 14.04
C GLN A 512 -28.15 16.49 14.38
N LEU A 513 -28.56 17.75 14.23
CA LEU A 513 -29.90 18.22 14.58
C LEU A 513 -30.55 18.90 13.39
N THR A 514 -31.86 18.73 13.28
CA THR A 514 -32.74 19.56 12.45
C THR A 514 -33.50 20.49 13.40
N LEU A 515 -33.38 21.80 13.18
CA LEU A 515 -34.08 22.80 13.97
C LEU A 515 -35.50 22.99 13.43
N ASP A 516 -36.44 23.32 14.32
CA ASP A 516 -37.82 23.60 13.93
C ASP A 516 -37.88 24.90 13.11
N ASP A 517 -37.10 25.92 13.52
CA ASP A 517 -36.87 27.15 12.76
C ASP A 517 -35.36 27.36 12.50
N ALA A 518 -35.03 27.74 11.26
CA ALA A 518 -33.65 27.97 10.86
C ALA A 518 -33.03 29.13 11.65
N THR A 519 -32.00 28.84 12.44
CA THR A 519 -31.39 29.80 13.37
C THR A 519 -29.88 29.90 13.13
N GLN A 520 -29.34 31.11 13.20
CA GLN A 520 -27.89 31.33 13.16
C GLN A 520 -27.35 31.47 14.58
N PHE A 521 -26.43 30.58 14.94
CA PHE A 521 -25.71 30.63 16.21
C PHE A 521 -24.32 31.23 16.00
N ASP A 522 -23.81 31.90 17.03
CA ASP A 522 -22.42 32.32 17.11
C ASP A 522 -21.51 31.07 17.22
N LYS A 523 -20.56 30.96 16.29
CA LYS A 523 -19.60 29.84 16.21
C LYS A 523 -18.53 29.90 17.29
N THR A 524 -18.30 31.07 17.89
CA THR A 524 -17.24 31.30 18.88
C THR A 524 -17.67 30.97 20.30
N LEU A 525 -18.99 30.90 20.55
CA LEU A 525 -19.56 30.66 21.87
C LEU A 525 -20.21 29.27 21.98
N PRO A 526 -20.23 28.67 23.19
CA PRO A 526 -20.98 27.44 23.43
C PRO A 526 -22.49 27.62 23.26
N ILE A 527 -23.15 26.56 22.80
CA ILE A 527 -24.59 26.38 22.74
C ILE A 527 -24.99 25.42 23.87
N GLN A 528 -25.95 25.83 24.67
CA GLN A 528 -26.49 25.02 25.76
C GLN A 528 -27.57 24.09 25.21
N LEU A 529 -27.36 22.78 25.34
CA LEU A 529 -28.24 21.74 24.84
C LEU A 529 -28.98 21.07 25.99
N GLY A 530 -30.28 20.79 25.81
CA GLY A 530 -31.06 19.98 26.73
C GLY A 530 -31.80 18.85 26.00
N PHE A 531 -32.02 17.73 26.70
CA PHE A 531 -32.80 16.57 26.24
C PHE A 531 -34.06 16.38 27.10
N PRO A 532 -35.15 17.12 26.87
CA PRO A 532 -36.32 17.11 27.75
C PRO A 532 -36.94 15.72 27.96
N LYS A 533 -37.03 14.91 26.90
CA LYS A 533 -37.58 13.54 26.99
C LYS A 533 -36.63 12.57 27.69
N LEU A 534 -35.32 12.70 27.50
CA LEU A 534 -34.35 11.83 28.16
C LEU A 534 -34.19 12.19 29.64
N GLN A 535 -34.39 13.45 30.01
CA GLN A 535 -34.39 13.90 31.41
C GLN A 535 -35.46 13.17 32.25
N GLN A 536 -36.60 12.81 31.65
CA GLN A 536 -37.67 12.05 32.32
C GLN A 536 -37.26 10.61 32.65
N LEU A 537 -36.26 10.06 31.95
CA LEU A 537 -35.78 8.69 32.12
C LEU A 537 -34.68 8.57 33.17
N SER A 538 -34.11 9.69 33.63
CA SER A 538 -33.07 9.70 34.66
C SER A 538 -33.17 10.95 35.53
N THR A 539 -33.54 10.77 36.80
CA THR A 539 -33.56 11.82 37.81
C THR A 539 -32.18 12.07 38.43
N LYS A 540 -31.22 11.15 38.23
CA LYS A 540 -29.86 11.22 38.78
C LYS A 540 -28.89 12.06 37.94
N VAL A 541 -29.23 12.36 36.69
CA VAL A 541 -28.34 12.99 35.72
C VAL A 541 -28.99 14.25 35.16
N GLN A 542 -28.30 15.39 35.26
CA GLN A 542 -28.76 16.65 34.68
C GLN A 542 -28.48 16.67 33.17
N LEU A 543 -29.54 16.58 32.36
CA LEU A 543 -29.53 16.60 30.89
C LEU A 543 -30.09 17.92 30.34
N SER A 544 -29.96 19.00 31.10
CA SER A 544 -30.23 20.37 30.67
C SER A 544 -28.94 21.19 30.78
N HIS A 545 -28.79 22.20 29.92
CA HIS A 545 -27.62 23.10 29.90
C HIS A 545 -26.28 22.36 29.67
N LEU A 546 -26.27 21.46 28.69
CA LEU A 546 -25.07 20.74 28.28
C LEU A 546 -24.28 21.57 27.26
N PRO A 547 -22.99 21.88 27.49
CA PRO A 547 -22.24 22.75 26.60
C PRO A 547 -21.77 22.02 25.33
N TYR A 548 -22.28 22.45 24.19
CA TYR A 548 -21.85 22.00 22.86
C TYR A 548 -21.32 23.17 22.04
N ARG A 549 -20.39 22.91 21.11
CA ARG A 549 -19.94 23.91 20.13
C ARG A 549 -20.52 23.61 18.76
N LEU A 550 -20.81 24.67 18.01
CA LEU A 550 -21.23 24.56 16.62
C LEU A 550 -20.04 24.17 15.73
N ILE A 551 -20.14 23.03 15.05
CA ILE A 551 -19.12 22.58 14.09
C ILE A 551 -19.47 23.05 12.67
N LYS A 552 -20.73 22.87 12.27
CA LYS A 552 -21.20 23.20 10.91
C LYS A 552 -22.69 23.50 10.94
N SER A 553 -23.12 24.44 10.09
CA SER A 553 -24.52 24.71 9.79
C SER A 553 -24.76 24.55 8.28
N ARG A 554 -25.93 24.02 7.90
CA ARG A 554 -26.37 23.82 6.51
C ARG A 554 -27.80 24.35 6.33
N LYS A 555 -28.22 24.54 5.07
CA LYS A 555 -29.57 25.04 4.71
C LYS A 555 -29.94 26.33 5.48
N LYS A 556 -29.05 27.33 5.44
CA LYS A 556 -29.22 28.63 6.12
C LYS A 556 -29.55 28.55 7.63
N GLY A 557 -29.15 27.48 8.33
CA GLY A 557 -29.43 27.33 9.77
C GLY A 557 -30.44 26.24 10.13
N GLY A 558 -31.07 25.58 9.16
CA GLY A 558 -32.05 24.52 9.44
C GLY A 558 -31.44 23.20 9.90
N ILE A 559 -30.17 22.92 9.55
CA ILE A 559 -29.45 21.72 10.01
C ILE A 559 -28.15 22.15 10.68
N VAL A 560 -27.94 21.70 11.92
CA VAL A 560 -26.74 22.02 12.70
C VAL A 560 -26.02 20.76 13.16
N HIS A 561 -24.69 20.81 13.12
CA HIS A 561 -23.81 19.77 13.63
C HIS A 561 -23.09 20.29 14.87
N LEU A 562 -23.26 19.59 15.99
CA LEU A 562 -22.73 19.97 17.29
C LEU A 562 -21.68 18.95 17.76
N ALA A 563 -20.71 19.42 18.54
CA ALA A 563 -19.78 18.57 19.29
C ALA A 563 -19.73 19.02 20.75
N ALA A 564 -19.67 18.08 21.68
CA ALA A 564 -19.58 18.37 23.11
C ALA A 564 -18.30 19.16 23.40
N VAL A 565 -18.39 20.15 24.30
CA VAL A 565 -17.23 20.90 24.77
C VAL A 565 -16.56 20.07 25.87
N MET A 566 -15.40 19.49 25.55
CA MET A 566 -14.62 18.68 26.48
C MET A 566 -13.63 19.57 27.25
N GLY A 567 -13.72 19.57 28.58
CA GLY A 567 -12.77 20.23 29.48
C GLY A 567 -12.03 19.23 30.36
N HIS A 568 -11.47 19.70 31.48
CA HIS A 568 -10.83 18.83 32.49
C HIS A 568 -11.84 17.96 33.27
N THR A 569 -13.11 18.36 33.31
CA THR A 569 -14.20 17.60 33.92
C THR A 569 -14.95 16.74 32.88
N PRO A 570 -15.40 15.53 33.26
CA PRO A 570 -16.20 14.70 32.37
C PRO A 570 -17.51 15.38 31.96
N HIS A 571 -17.78 15.41 30.66
CA HIS A 571 -19.02 15.98 30.15
C HIS A 571 -20.19 15.02 30.43
N VAL A 572 -21.06 15.38 31.37
CA VAL A 572 -22.18 14.56 31.86
C VAL A 572 -23.05 13.99 30.72
N GLY A 573 -23.37 14.82 29.72
CA GLY A 573 -24.14 14.38 28.55
C GLY A 573 -23.43 13.33 27.69
N VAL A 574 -22.09 13.34 27.62
CA VAL A 574 -21.30 12.38 26.84
C VAL A 574 -21.37 11.01 27.50
N GLU A 575 -21.18 10.96 28.83
CA GLU A 575 -21.29 9.71 29.58
C GLU A 575 -22.70 9.11 29.49
N PHE A 576 -23.73 9.94 29.61
CA PHE A 576 -25.11 9.50 29.50
C PHE A 576 -25.43 8.93 28.12
N ILE A 577 -25.09 9.67 27.05
CA ILE A 577 -25.33 9.21 25.68
C ILE A 577 -24.50 7.97 25.35
N ASN A 578 -23.25 7.87 25.83
CA ASN A 578 -22.45 6.67 25.68
C ASN A 578 -23.10 5.44 26.36
N LYS A 579 -23.59 5.59 27.59
CA LYS A 579 -24.32 4.53 28.30
C LYS A 579 -25.61 4.15 27.59
N LEU A 580 -26.36 5.13 27.08
CA LEU A 580 -27.58 4.92 26.31
C LEU A 580 -27.29 4.10 25.04
N ILE A 581 -26.22 4.45 24.32
CA ILE A 581 -25.78 3.73 23.12
C ILE A 581 -25.37 2.29 23.46
N ILE A 582 -24.55 2.08 24.49
CA ILE A 582 -24.08 0.74 24.90
C ILE A 582 -25.25 -0.17 25.31
N HIS A 583 -26.20 0.34 26.11
CA HIS A 583 -27.32 -0.45 26.60
C HIS A 583 -28.38 -0.75 25.53
N ASN A 584 -28.50 0.09 24.51
CA ASN A 584 -29.51 -0.07 23.45
C ASN A 584 -28.88 -0.43 22.10
N LYS A 585 -27.67 -0.99 22.11
CA LYS A 585 -26.88 -1.26 20.91
C LYS A 585 -27.62 -2.13 19.89
N ASP A 586 -28.43 -3.08 20.35
CA ASP A 586 -29.20 -3.99 19.49
C ASP A 586 -30.50 -3.36 18.94
N LYS A 587 -30.92 -2.21 19.49
CA LYS A 587 -32.13 -1.47 19.11
C LYS A 587 -31.83 -0.17 18.35
N LEU A 588 -30.57 0.28 18.37
CA LEU A 588 -30.13 1.46 17.68
C LEU A 588 -29.52 1.06 16.34
N ASP A 589 -30.11 1.54 15.26
CA ASP A 589 -29.52 1.42 13.94
C ASP A 589 -28.21 2.20 13.93
N LYS A 590 -27.09 1.47 13.97
CA LYS A 590 -25.79 2.05 13.66
C LYS A 590 -25.95 2.64 12.27
N ILE A 591 -25.70 3.94 12.15
CA ILE A 591 -25.56 4.54 10.84
C ILE A 591 -24.23 4.00 10.31
N ILE A 592 -24.31 2.82 9.68
CA ILE A 592 -23.43 2.45 8.58
C ILE A 592 -23.51 3.69 7.71
N GLU A 593 -22.40 4.42 7.62
CA GLU A 593 -22.40 5.72 6.95
C GLU A 593 -23.24 5.59 5.68
N ALA A 594 -24.16 6.52 5.41
CA ALA A 594 -24.93 6.58 4.16
C ALA A 594 -24.04 6.72 2.89
N ASN A 595 -22.75 6.44 3.04
CA ASN A 595 -21.67 6.38 2.07
C ASN A 595 -21.01 4.99 2.01
N SER A 596 -21.47 3.91 2.67
CA SER A 596 -20.77 2.60 2.58
C SER A 596 -20.63 2.11 1.15
N GLU A 597 -21.70 2.20 0.35
CA GLU A 597 -21.65 1.90 -1.08
C GLU A 597 -20.68 2.83 -1.83
N LYS A 598 -20.73 4.14 -1.53
CA LYS A 598 -19.77 5.10 -2.11
C LYS A 598 -18.32 4.84 -1.67
N LYS A 599 -18.10 4.26 -0.48
CA LYS A 599 -16.79 3.86 0.02
C LYS A 599 -16.29 2.62 -0.68
N GLU A 600 -17.13 1.60 -0.83
CA GLU A 600 -16.80 0.38 -1.58
C GLU A 600 -16.49 0.72 -3.03
N LEU A 601 -17.33 1.53 -3.67
CA LEU A 601 -17.09 2.00 -5.02
C LEU A 601 -15.78 2.81 -5.11
N ALA A 602 -15.54 3.77 -4.21
CA ALA A 602 -14.29 4.53 -4.20
C ALA A 602 -13.06 3.65 -3.98
N ASP A 603 -13.13 2.62 -3.13
CA ASP A 603 -12.05 1.64 -2.93
C ASP A 603 -11.86 0.74 -4.16
N GLY A 604 -12.94 0.31 -4.82
CA GLY A 604 -12.88 -0.44 -6.08
C GLY A 604 -12.26 0.39 -7.21
N LEU A 605 -12.66 1.66 -7.37
CA LEU A 605 -12.06 2.60 -8.32
C LEU A 605 -10.56 2.81 -8.02
N LYS A 606 -10.21 3.04 -6.75
CA LYS A 606 -8.81 3.11 -6.29
C LYS A 606 -8.02 1.87 -6.69
N ASN A 607 -8.57 0.67 -6.48
CA ASN A 607 -7.91 -0.57 -6.87
C ASN A 607 -7.72 -0.67 -8.39
N LEU A 608 -8.72 -0.27 -9.18
CA LEU A 608 -8.61 -0.21 -10.64
C LEU A 608 -7.50 0.73 -11.11
N LEU A 609 -7.36 1.91 -10.50
CA LEU A 609 -6.25 2.83 -10.75
C LEU A 609 -4.91 2.21 -10.38
N MET A 610 -4.77 1.68 -9.17
CA MET A 610 -3.49 1.18 -8.64
C MET A 610 -2.94 0.00 -9.43
N ARG A 611 -3.78 -0.78 -10.12
CA ARG A 611 -3.34 -1.87 -11.02
C ARG A 611 -2.41 -1.38 -12.12
N HIS A 612 -2.58 -0.13 -12.57
CA HIS A 612 -1.74 0.46 -13.60
C HIS A 612 -1.58 1.98 -13.41
N LEU A 613 -0.48 2.37 -12.78
CA LEU A 613 -0.01 3.75 -12.75
C LEU A 613 0.90 4.01 -13.96
N ASP A 614 0.79 5.19 -14.56
CA ASP A 614 1.73 5.64 -15.60
C ASP A 614 3.04 6.16 -14.98
N SER A 615 2.91 6.80 -13.82
CA SER A 615 4.02 7.21 -12.98
C SER A 615 4.56 6.05 -12.14
N VAL A 616 5.78 6.23 -11.62
CA VAL A 616 6.46 5.25 -10.76
C VAL A 616 6.61 5.84 -9.35
N PRO A 617 5.77 5.44 -8.38
CA PRO A 617 5.88 5.91 -7.01
C PRO A 617 7.20 5.49 -6.36
N TYR A 618 7.69 6.29 -5.41
CA TYR A 618 8.84 5.94 -4.57
C TYR A 618 8.65 6.41 -3.13
N PHE A 619 9.40 5.81 -2.21
CA PHE A 619 9.30 6.09 -0.78
C PHE A 619 10.68 6.28 -0.15
N ILE A 620 10.77 7.28 0.73
CA ILE A 620 11.99 7.63 1.46
C ILE A 620 11.84 7.23 2.92
N GLU A 621 12.74 6.36 3.36
CA GLU A 621 12.82 5.83 4.72
C GLU A 621 13.85 6.60 5.53
N LYS A 622 13.48 7.01 6.75
CA LYS A 622 14.40 7.55 7.74
C LYS A 622 15.34 6.45 8.24
N THR A 623 16.65 6.75 8.26
CA THR A 623 17.67 5.89 8.86
C THR A 623 18.18 6.50 10.16
N GLN A 624 19.05 5.81 10.89
CA GLN A 624 19.60 6.31 12.16
C GLN A 624 20.33 7.66 12.01
N LYS A 625 21.06 7.85 10.90
CA LYS A 625 21.89 9.05 10.66
C LYS A 625 21.37 9.96 9.54
N SER A 626 20.47 9.49 8.69
CA SER A 626 19.98 10.24 7.52
C SER A 626 18.63 9.68 7.05
N ALA A 627 18.50 9.48 5.74
CA ALA A 627 17.40 8.80 5.07
C ALA A 627 17.96 8.04 3.85
N LYS A 628 17.12 7.22 3.22
CA LYS A 628 17.42 6.56 1.95
C LYS A 628 16.14 6.47 1.13
N LEU A 629 16.25 6.56 -0.20
CA LEU A 629 15.18 6.16 -1.10
C LEU A 629 15.22 4.62 -1.18
N SER A 630 14.41 3.96 -0.35
CA SER A 630 14.53 2.51 -0.15
C SER A 630 13.60 1.70 -1.02
N MET A 631 12.50 2.29 -1.50
CA MET A 631 11.43 1.55 -2.18
C MET A 631 10.95 2.27 -3.43
N ILE A 632 10.73 1.49 -4.49
CA ILE A 632 10.05 1.90 -5.72
C ILE A 632 8.78 1.06 -5.86
N GLY A 633 7.65 1.71 -6.10
CA GLY A 633 6.38 1.08 -6.42
C GLY A 633 6.41 0.47 -7.82
N VAL A 634 6.14 -0.82 -7.91
CA VAL A 634 6.16 -1.57 -9.18
C VAL A 634 4.80 -2.21 -9.44
N GLY A 635 4.34 -2.14 -10.68
CA GLY A 635 3.13 -2.82 -11.15
C GLY A 635 3.43 -4.19 -11.74
N THR A 636 2.40 -4.83 -12.29
CA THR A 636 2.55 -6.08 -13.07
C THR A 636 2.87 -5.84 -14.55
N HIS A 637 2.80 -4.58 -14.98
CA HIS A 637 3.10 -4.16 -16.34
C HIS A 637 4.53 -3.59 -16.42
N LYS A 638 5.16 -3.73 -17.59
CA LYS A 638 6.47 -3.11 -17.85
C LYS A 638 6.34 -1.59 -17.80
N ASN A 639 7.31 -0.93 -17.19
CA ASN A 639 7.41 0.52 -17.18
C ASN A 639 8.83 0.93 -17.58
N VAL A 640 8.93 1.82 -18.56
CA VAL A 640 10.22 2.23 -19.15
C VAL A 640 11.15 2.82 -18.09
N ILE A 641 10.63 3.56 -17.12
CA ILE A 641 11.41 4.17 -16.04
C ILE A 641 12.03 3.08 -15.15
N THR A 642 11.23 2.09 -14.72
CA THR A 642 11.74 1.00 -13.88
C THR A 642 12.74 0.14 -14.64
N ASP A 643 12.50 -0.12 -15.93
CA ASP A 643 13.39 -0.93 -16.78
C ASP A 643 14.77 -0.27 -16.92
N ILE A 644 14.82 1.07 -17.03
CA ILE A 644 16.07 1.83 -17.11
C ILE A 644 16.93 1.62 -15.86
N PHE A 645 16.32 1.71 -14.67
CA PHE A 645 17.06 1.58 -13.40
C PHE A 645 17.32 0.12 -12.99
N ALA A 646 16.51 -0.82 -13.48
CA ALA A 646 16.71 -2.25 -13.30
C ALA A 646 17.88 -2.79 -14.14
N ALA A 647 18.11 -2.24 -15.34
CA ALA A 647 19.15 -2.70 -16.26
C ALA A 647 20.59 -2.64 -15.69
N SER A 648 20.79 -1.79 -14.68
CA SER A 648 22.06 -1.66 -13.95
C SER A 648 22.10 -2.38 -12.60
N ALA A 649 21.05 -3.10 -12.22
CA ALA A 649 20.96 -3.86 -10.97
C ALA A 649 21.33 -5.34 -11.17
N SER A 650 21.86 -5.96 -10.12
CA SER A 650 22.30 -7.36 -10.17
C SER A 650 21.23 -8.39 -9.79
N GLN A 651 20.15 -7.96 -9.13
CA GLN A 651 19.09 -8.84 -8.64
C GLN A 651 17.71 -8.39 -9.16
N SER A 652 16.78 -9.34 -9.21
CA SER A 652 15.38 -9.05 -9.53
C SER A 652 14.78 -8.14 -8.46
N LEU A 653 13.93 -7.19 -8.88
CA LEU A 653 13.29 -6.18 -8.02
C LEU A 653 14.29 -5.26 -7.29
N GLU A 654 15.51 -5.12 -7.80
CA GLU A 654 16.43 -4.07 -7.38
C GLU A 654 16.57 -3.02 -8.47
N TYR A 655 16.69 -1.76 -8.05
CA TYR A 655 16.78 -0.61 -8.93
C TYR A 655 17.94 0.28 -8.52
N ASN A 656 18.88 0.51 -9.43
CA ASN A 656 20.03 1.36 -9.17
C ASN A 656 19.70 2.81 -9.53
N LEU A 657 19.51 3.65 -8.51
CA LEU A 657 19.21 5.07 -8.65
C LEU A 657 20.45 5.96 -8.50
N GLU A 658 21.66 5.40 -8.56
CA GLU A 658 22.90 6.16 -8.38
C GLU A 658 22.95 7.36 -9.32
N SER A 659 22.62 7.17 -10.60
CA SER A 659 22.64 8.26 -11.60
C SER A 659 21.74 9.45 -11.23
N LEU A 660 20.69 9.22 -10.44
CA LEU A 660 19.74 10.25 -10.01
C LEU A 660 20.08 10.85 -8.64
N LEU A 661 20.72 10.09 -7.76
CA LEU A 661 20.80 10.40 -6.33
C LEU A 661 22.21 10.78 -5.82
N LYS A 662 23.26 10.44 -6.57
CA LYS A 662 24.65 10.68 -6.15
C LYS A 662 25.05 12.15 -6.16
N ASP A 663 26.31 12.44 -5.86
CA ASP A 663 26.92 13.78 -5.99
C ASP A 663 26.17 14.90 -5.24
N GLY A 664 25.49 14.54 -4.14
CA GLY A 664 24.71 15.46 -3.31
C GLY A 664 23.25 15.68 -3.76
N HIS A 665 22.86 15.17 -4.93
CA HIS A 665 21.50 15.31 -5.47
C HIS A 665 20.43 14.77 -4.53
N PHE A 666 20.64 13.61 -3.89
CA PHE A 666 19.66 13.08 -2.93
C PHE A 666 19.39 14.04 -1.77
N LYS A 667 20.43 14.70 -1.24
CA LYS A 667 20.25 15.63 -0.13
C LYS A 667 19.55 16.91 -0.61
N ARG A 668 20.10 17.53 -1.65
CA ARG A 668 19.65 18.81 -2.23
C ARG A 668 18.24 18.74 -2.82
N ASP A 669 17.98 17.69 -3.61
CA ASP A 669 16.79 17.57 -4.46
C ASP A 669 15.72 16.65 -3.86
N PHE A 670 15.95 16.01 -2.71
CA PHE A 670 14.91 15.21 -2.04
C PHE A 670 14.82 15.54 -0.55
N ILE A 671 15.89 15.32 0.21
CA ILE A 671 15.83 15.36 1.68
C ILE A 671 15.57 16.75 2.24
N ASP A 672 16.32 17.76 1.79
CA ASP A 672 16.17 19.12 2.32
C ASP A 672 14.78 19.70 2.00
N PRO A 673 14.24 19.57 0.77
CA PRO A 673 12.86 19.95 0.45
C PRO A 673 11.80 19.19 1.25
N ILE A 674 11.91 17.86 1.36
CA ILE A 674 10.94 17.04 2.10
C ILE A 674 10.89 17.43 3.59
N ARG A 675 12.03 17.82 4.18
CA ARG A 675 12.09 18.29 5.57
C ARG A 675 11.47 19.67 5.77
N ALA A 676 11.46 20.50 4.74
CA ALA A 676 10.83 21.82 4.78
C ALA A 676 9.30 21.73 4.62
N LEU A 677 8.82 20.70 3.91
CA LEU A 677 7.40 20.44 3.68
C LEU A 677 6.71 19.81 4.89
N LYS A 678 5.41 20.07 5.03
CA LYS A 678 4.52 19.40 5.97
C LYS A 678 3.70 18.32 5.25
N PRO A 679 3.23 17.27 5.93
CA PRO A 679 2.44 16.21 5.29
C PRO A 679 1.10 16.63 4.69
N GLN A 680 0.60 17.81 5.07
CA GLN A 680 -0.59 18.41 4.45
C GLN A 680 -0.29 19.21 3.18
N ASP A 681 0.97 19.53 2.94
CA ASP A 681 1.39 20.22 1.72
C ASP A 681 1.33 19.22 0.56
N GLY A 682 1.04 19.74 -0.63
CA GLY A 682 1.04 18.95 -1.85
C GLY A 682 2.43 18.44 -2.23
N LEU A 683 2.50 17.63 -3.29
CA LEU A 683 3.80 17.28 -3.87
C LEU A 683 4.38 18.48 -4.63
N GLU A 684 5.62 18.83 -4.30
CA GLU A 684 6.45 19.66 -5.17
C GLU A 684 7.08 18.79 -6.27
N TYR A 685 7.62 19.41 -7.32
CA TYR A 685 8.35 18.68 -8.34
C TYR A 685 9.59 19.43 -8.83
N PHE A 686 10.48 18.68 -9.48
CA PHE A 686 11.55 19.20 -10.32
C PHE A 686 11.72 18.32 -11.55
N GLU A 687 12.37 18.83 -12.58
CA GLU A 687 12.61 18.09 -13.83
C GLU A 687 14.07 17.67 -13.97
N THR A 688 14.30 16.55 -14.64
CA THR A 688 15.63 16.01 -14.92
C THR A 688 15.65 15.43 -16.32
N TYR A 689 16.71 15.75 -17.07
CA TYR A 689 16.96 15.23 -18.41
C TYR A 689 17.92 14.04 -18.33
N LEU A 690 17.57 12.99 -19.06
CA LEU A 690 18.28 11.72 -19.07
C LEU A 690 18.86 11.48 -20.46
N GLN A 691 20.15 11.18 -20.48
CA GLN A 691 20.82 10.60 -21.63
C GLN A 691 21.03 9.11 -21.37
N ILE A 692 20.40 8.27 -22.18
CA ILE A 692 20.43 6.81 -22.05
C ILE A 692 21.26 6.26 -23.21
N SER A 693 22.33 5.53 -22.88
CA SER A 693 23.24 4.95 -23.87
C SER A 693 23.50 3.47 -23.57
N ARG A 694 23.79 2.67 -24.60
CA ARG A 694 24.18 1.26 -24.47
C ARG A 694 25.68 1.12 -24.72
N GLN A 695 26.37 0.44 -23.81
CA GLN A 695 27.78 0.11 -24.00
C GLN A 695 27.96 -1.20 -24.78
N SER A 696 29.17 -1.46 -25.27
CA SER A 696 29.53 -2.65 -26.07
C SER A 696 29.23 -4.01 -25.40
N GLN A 697 29.03 -4.04 -24.08
CA GLN A 697 28.65 -5.23 -23.30
C GLN A 697 27.14 -5.31 -22.99
N GLY A 698 26.30 -4.47 -23.61
CA GLY A 698 24.85 -4.42 -23.36
C GLY A 698 24.44 -3.69 -22.08
N LYS A 699 25.40 -3.17 -21.29
CA LYS A 699 25.12 -2.36 -20.10
C LYS A 699 24.49 -1.02 -20.49
N VAL A 700 23.38 -0.68 -19.83
CA VAL A 700 22.71 0.62 -19.96
C VAL A 700 23.43 1.62 -19.05
N ARG A 701 23.86 2.75 -19.61
CA ARG A 701 24.40 3.89 -18.87
C ARG A 701 23.41 5.04 -18.94
N VAL A 702 23.08 5.57 -17.76
CA VAL A 702 22.13 6.68 -17.58
C VAL A 702 22.88 7.87 -17.00
N LYS A 703 22.80 9.01 -17.66
CA LYS A 703 23.25 10.31 -17.13
C LYS A 703 22.02 11.16 -16.87
N CYS A 704 21.82 11.58 -15.62
CA CYS A 704 20.78 12.52 -15.22
C CYS A 704 21.39 13.92 -15.04
N ILE A 705 20.72 14.96 -15.53
CA ILE A 705 21.16 16.35 -15.35
C ILE A 705 19.95 17.27 -15.23
N SER A 706 20.02 18.29 -14.38
CA SER A 706 18.96 19.29 -14.29
C SER A 706 18.94 20.17 -15.55
N PRO A 707 17.77 20.53 -16.11
CA PRO A 707 17.69 21.50 -17.21
C PRO A 707 18.38 22.84 -16.90
N ASN A 708 18.37 23.26 -15.63
CA ASN A 708 19.02 24.49 -15.19
C ASN A 708 20.55 24.39 -15.20
N GLU A 709 21.10 23.18 -14.98
CA GLU A 709 22.55 22.93 -15.03
C GLU A 709 23.06 22.82 -16.48
N ILE A 710 22.18 22.51 -17.46
CA ILE A 710 22.53 22.48 -18.89
C ILE A 710 22.74 23.90 -19.45
N GLY A 711 21.96 24.87 -18.98
CA GLY A 711 22.04 26.26 -19.42
C GLY A 711 20.74 26.74 -20.08
N ASP A 712 20.89 27.53 -21.14
CA ASP A 712 19.81 28.16 -21.90
C ASP A 712 19.06 27.19 -22.84
N LEU A 713 18.11 27.71 -23.60
CA LEU A 713 17.28 26.91 -24.52
C LEU A 713 18.11 26.22 -25.62
N ASP A 714 19.12 26.90 -26.16
CA ASP A 714 19.97 26.36 -27.23
C ASP A 714 20.86 25.22 -26.70
N ALA A 715 21.45 25.39 -25.51
CA ALA A 715 22.22 24.34 -24.84
C ALA A 715 21.36 23.11 -24.52
N ARG A 716 20.11 23.33 -24.06
CA ARG A 716 19.15 22.24 -23.81
C ARG A 716 18.74 21.52 -25.10
N GLN A 717 18.49 22.26 -26.17
CA GLN A 717 18.20 21.69 -27.49
C GLN A 717 19.38 20.85 -28.00
N HIS A 718 20.61 21.37 -27.87
CA HIS A 718 21.82 20.65 -28.25
C HIS A 718 22.00 19.37 -27.42
N PHE A 719 21.74 19.42 -26.11
CA PHE A 719 21.76 18.25 -25.24
C PHE A 719 20.76 17.17 -25.69
N ILE A 720 19.54 17.55 -26.09
CA ILE A 720 18.53 16.62 -26.60
C ILE A 720 19.04 15.94 -27.89
N TYR A 721 19.54 16.73 -28.85
CA TYR A 721 20.10 16.22 -30.10
C TYR A 721 21.26 15.25 -29.86
N GLN A 722 22.24 15.65 -29.04
CA GLN A 722 23.37 14.81 -28.68
C GLN A 722 22.93 13.51 -28.00
N SER A 723 21.95 13.58 -27.12
CA SER A 723 21.44 12.41 -26.39
C SER A 723 20.77 11.39 -27.31
N ASN A 724 20.04 11.85 -28.33
CA ASN A 724 19.46 10.99 -29.34
C ASN A 724 20.52 10.39 -30.29
N ASN A 725 21.61 11.10 -30.57
CA ASN A 725 22.71 10.55 -31.37
C ASN A 725 23.50 9.45 -30.65
N VAL A 726 23.70 9.58 -29.34
CA VAL A 726 24.45 8.60 -28.53
C VAL A 726 23.56 7.43 -28.08
N GLY A 727 22.25 7.61 -28.09
CA GLY A 727 21.28 6.58 -27.74
C GLY A 727 19.87 7.14 -27.72
N ARG A 728 19.38 7.56 -26.55
CA ARG A 728 18.04 8.10 -26.39
C ARG A 728 17.99 9.20 -25.34
N PHE A 729 17.25 10.27 -25.64
CA PHE A 729 16.80 11.25 -24.68
C PHE A 729 15.53 10.80 -23.95
N MET A 730 15.44 11.12 -22.66
CA MET A 730 14.23 11.02 -21.86
C MET A 730 14.18 12.20 -20.89
N ALA A 731 12.99 12.68 -20.55
CA ALA A 731 12.80 13.68 -19.49
C ALA A 731 11.84 13.17 -18.43
N LEU A 732 12.22 13.34 -17.16
CA LEU A 732 11.41 12.97 -16.01
C LEU A 732 11.00 14.21 -15.23
N ARG A 733 9.74 14.23 -14.83
CA ARG A 733 9.27 15.04 -13.70
C ARG A 733 9.30 14.18 -12.44
N ILE A 734 9.95 14.69 -11.42
CA ILE A 734 10.12 14.00 -10.14
C ILE A 734 9.33 14.75 -9.09
N TYR A 735 8.22 14.17 -8.66
CA TYR A 735 7.42 14.69 -7.58
C TYR A 735 7.98 14.24 -6.23
N ARG A 736 7.89 15.08 -5.20
CA ARG A 736 8.38 14.81 -3.84
C ARG A 736 7.53 15.54 -2.80
N GLY A 737 7.33 14.92 -1.65
CA GLY A 737 6.60 15.51 -0.53
C GLY A 737 6.85 14.78 0.79
N ALA A 738 6.43 15.41 1.89
CA ALA A 738 6.52 14.84 3.23
C ALA A 738 5.42 13.81 3.46
N ALA A 739 5.78 12.60 3.90
CA ALA A 739 4.81 11.56 4.21
C ALA A 739 4.09 11.83 5.54
N GLY A 740 2.81 11.50 5.60
CA GLY A 740 2.01 11.55 6.81
C GLY A 740 2.30 10.40 7.78
N LYS A 741 1.55 10.38 8.90
CA LYS A 741 1.53 9.19 9.77
C LYS A 741 0.89 8.02 9.01
N PRO A 742 1.38 6.79 9.17
CA PRO A 742 0.79 5.63 8.51
C PRO A 742 -0.65 5.38 9.00
N ASP A 743 -1.55 5.03 8.09
CA ASP A 743 -2.91 4.60 8.41
C ASP A 743 -2.94 3.08 8.65
N LEU A 744 -2.43 2.66 9.82
CA LEU A 744 -2.41 1.25 10.21
C LEU A 744 -3.82 0.67 10.42
N ASN A 745 -4.83 1.53 10.60
CA ASN A 745 -6.22 1.07 10.74
C ASN A 745 -6.73 0.45 9.44
N TYR A 746 -6.28 0.97 8.29
CA TYR A 746 -6.69 0.45 6.99
C TYR A 746 -6.21 -0.98 6.75
N ILE A 747 -4.99 -1.30 7.17
CA ILE A 747 -4.39 -2.64 7.05
C ILE A 747 -4.51 -3.45 8.35
N ARG A 748 -5.39 -3.05 9.28
CA ARG A 748 -5.45 -3.63 10.62
C ARG A 748 -5.74 -5.13 10.58
N ARG A 749 -6.65 -5.56 9.70
CA ARG A 749 -7.05 -6.97 9.58
C ARG A 749 -5.86 -7.83 9.16
N GLU A 750 -5.11 -7.37 8.16
CA GLU A 750 -3.90 -8.01 7.68
C GLU A 750 -2.81 -8.02 8.76
N MET A 751 -2.62 -6.90 9.47
CA MET A 751 -1.65 -6.80 10.56
C MET A 751 -1.98 -7.73 11.73
N GLU A 752 -3.25 -7.86 12.11
CA GLU A 752 -3.72 -8.79 13.14
C GLU A 752 -3.47 -10.24 12.71
N TYR A 753 -3.81 -10.60 11.46
CA TYR A 753 -3.56 -11.93 10.92
C TYR A 753 -2.07 -12.28 10.89
N ILE A 754 -1.22 -11.37 10.40
CA ILE A 754 0.24 -11.51 10.42
C ILE A 754 0.74 -11.61 11.86
N GLY A 755 0.19 -10.81 12.78
CA GLY A 755 0.59 -10.79 14.19
C GLY A 755 0.33 -12.10 14.91
N ILE A 756 -0.79 -12.77 14.61
CA ILE A 756 -1.13 -14.09 15.18
C ILE A 756 -0.11 -15.16 14.75
N HIS A 757 0.33 -15.15 13.49
CA HIS A 757 1.16 -16.21 12.92
C HIS A 757 2.67 -15.90 12.89
N ALA A 758 3.06 -14.62 12.89
CA ALA A 758 4.44 -14.17 12.90
C ALA A 758 4.58 -12.75 13.52
N PRO A 759 4.55 -12.63 14.86
CA PRO A 759 4.62 -11.34 15.57
C PRO A 759 5.80 -10.45 15.13
N HIS A 760 6.98 -11.04 14.94
CA HIS A 760 8.17 -10.30 14.50
C HIS A 760 8.01 -9.66 13.10
N LYS A 761 7.30 -10.32 12.18
CA LYS A 761 7.05 -9.78 10.84
C LYS A 761 6.04 -8.63 10.89
N ALA A 762 4.99 -8.74 11.71
CA ALA A 762 4.04 -7.65 11.94
C ALA A 762 4.76 -6.41 12.50
N ARG A 763 5.55 -6.58 13.58
CA ARG A 763 6.32 -5.47 14.17
C ARG A 763 7.28 -4.82 13.17
N LYS A 764 7.98 -5.63 12.36
CA LYS A 764 8.89 -5.11 11.33
C LYS A 764 8.15 -4.29 10.26
N LEU A 765 6.97 -4.74 9.83
CA LEU A 765 6.15 -4.00 8.87
C LEU A 765 5.64 -2.69 9.49
N GLU A 766 5.14 -2.72 10.72
CA GLU A 766 4.72 -1.52 11.44
C GLU A 766 5.86 -0.50 11.56
N GLU A 767 7.05 -0.93 12.01
CA GLU A 767 8.22 -0.07 12.10
C GLU A 767 8.63 0.51 10.73
N LEU A 768 8.54 -0.28 9.66
CA LEU A 768 8.80 0.19 8.30
C LEU A 768 7.82 1.31 7.91
N MET A 769 6.52 1.12 8.16
CA MET A 769 5.50 2.11 7.85
C MET A 769 5.70 3.43 8.60
N TRP A 770 6.18 3.38 9.84
CA TRP A 770 6.52 4.57 10.65
C TRP A 770 7.81 5.27 10.23
N ARG A 771 8.74 4.57 9.56
CA ARG A 771 10.00 5.15 9.10
C ARG A 771 9.87 5.90 7.77
N ILE A 772 8.75 5.77 7.07
CA ILE A 772 8.50 6.52 5.84
C ILE A 772 8.31 7.99 6.19
N ILE A 773 9.19 8.83 5.66
CA ILE A 773 9.19 10.29 5.89
C ILE A 773 8.96 11.09 4.61
N GLY A 774 9.12 10.45 3.45
CA GLY A 774 8.94 11.09 2.16
C GLY A 774 8.28 10.15 1.17
N VAL A 775 7.49 10.74 0.28
CA VAL A 775 6.77 10.05 -0.79
C VAL A 775 6.82 10.90 -2.06
N GLY A 776 6.79 10.25 -3.21
CA GLY A 776 6.79 10.94 -4.49
C GLY A 776 6.60 9.97 -5.65
N GLU A 777 6.79 10.46 -6.86
CA GLU A 777 6.69 9.66 -8.08
C GLU A 777 7.62 10.19 -9.19
N LEU A 778 8.00 9.31 -10.11
CA LEU A 778 8.70 9.62 -11.34
C LEU A 778 7.71 9.56 -12.50
N LEU A 779 7.59 10.64 -13.26
CA LEU A 779 6.69 10.74 -14.41
C LEU A 779 7.47 11.04 -15.69
N ASP A 780 7.22 10.26 -16.74
CA ASP A 780 7.78 10.52 -18.08
C ASP A 780 7.04 11.68 -18.76
N ILE A 781 7.78 12.75 -19.04
CA ILE A 781 7.32 13.98 -19.69
C ILE A 781 8.03 14.22 -21.04
N THR A 782 8.71 13.21 -21.58
CA THR A 782 9.60 13.35 -22.75
C THR A 782 8.91 14.00 -23.95
N GLU A 783 7.72 13.52 -24.33
CA GLU A 783 7.00 14.03 -25.50
C GLU A 783 6.63 15.51 -25.36
N GLU A 784 6.20 15.92 -24.17
CA GLU A 784 5.88 17.31 -23.89
C GLU A 784 7.14 18.19 -23.90
N VAL A 785 8.25 17.70 -23.35
CA VAL A 785 9.52 18.43 -23.34
C VAL A 785 10.03 18.70 -24.75
N LEU A 786 9.89 17.77 -25.69
CA LEU A 786 10.30 17.97 -27.08
C LEU A 786 9.52 19.13 -27.73
N LEU A 787 8.26 19.33 -27.37
CA LEU A 787 7.42 20.43 -27.89
C LEU A 787 7.82 21.80 -27.36
N ARG A 788 8.65 21.88 -26.32
CA ARG A 788 9.17 23.17 -25.81
C ARG A 788 10.21 23.79 -26.76
N TYR A 789 10.70 23.05 -27.75
CA TYR A 789 11.76 23.46 -28.68
C TYR A 789 11.29 23.37 -30.15
N PRO A 790 10.75 24.45 -30.74
CA PRO A 790 10.20 24.43 -32.10
C PRO A 790 11.16 23.94 -33.17
N GLN A 791 12.47 24.19 -33.03
CA GLN A 791 13.46 23.81 -34.03
C GLN A 791 13.66 22.29 -34.15
N LEU A 792 13.43 21.53 -33.08
CA LEU A 792 13.43 20.06 -33.14
C LEU A 792 12.32 19.54 -34.05
N TYR A 793 11.23 20.30 -34.16
CA TYR A 793 10.09 19.97 -34.99
C TYR A 793 10.32 20.28 -36.47
N VAL A 794 11.01 21.39 -36.76
CA VAL A 794 11.36 21.80 -38.14
C VAL A 794 12.43 20.90 -38.76
N THR A 795 13.34 20.35 -37.96
CA THR A 795 14.41 19.46 -38.43
C THR A 795 13.96 17.99 -38.58
N GLY A 796 12.97 17.54 -37.80
CA GLY A 796 12.46 16.16 -37.84
C GLY A 796 11.59 15.83 -39.06
N SER A 797 10.95 16.80 -39.69
CA SER A 797 10.14 16.61 -40.91
C SER A 797 10.96 16.34 -42.19
N GLY A 798 12.29 16.39 -42.10
CA GLY A 798 13.21 16.09 -43.22
C GLY A 798 13.85 14.69 -43.21
N ILE A 799 13.66 13.87 -42.16
CA ILE A 799 14.47 12.65 -41.95
C ILE A 799 13.67 11.34 -42.13
N THR A 800 12.34 11.37 -42.30
CA THR A 800 11.52 10.16 -42.47
C THR A 800 11.45 9.60 -43.90
N ALA A 801 12.43 9.88 -44.75
CA ALA A 801 12.47 9.35 -46.12
C ALA A 801 13.36 8.11 -46.32
N ASP A 802 14.32 7.79 -45.43
CA ASP A 802 15.22 6.65 -45.65
C ASP A 802 15.67 6.02 -44.33
N ALA A 803 14.94 4.99 -43.87
CA ALA A 803 15.47 3.86 -43.11
C ALA A 803 14.32 2.86 -42.85
N GLY A 804 14.17 1.91 -43.78
CA GLY A 804 13.41 0.68 -43.57
C GLY A 804 14.19 -0.38 -42.80
#